data_AF-A0A933LVF5-F1
#
_entry.id   AF-A0A933LVF5-F1
#
_cell.length_a   1.000
_cell.length_b   1.000
_cell.length_c   1.000
_cell.angle_alpha   90.00
_cell.angle_beta   90.00
_cell.angle_gamma   90.00
#
_symmetry.space_group_name_H-M   'P 1'
#
loop_
_entity.id
_entity.type
_entity.pdbx_description
1 polymer ?
#
loop_
_entity_poly.entity_id
_entity_poly.type
_entity_poly.pdbx_seq_one_letter_code
_entity_poly.pdbx_strand_id
1 'polypeptide(L)'
;MTMRPIHLAALAFLPLLPGAPADEVGPGGPSPRGSYAVLASRETLADPAWKGVVDALENKYAARVFPFDASEIYSAQDEVAAFAPRYICFVARPSEATRGFVKEAAGFVRTLDDDPYEDAIWGILTGFDAGDALRIATAEPIEVTRAISHVGSGWLEWVEEGVSWNEGTQNAKYVKAKGGAVEEVRGPDDTTLEMAAELNGGEYQMVSTSGHATEHDWQLGFSYPDGQFVSREGRLFGVSRDGKAVEIRSASPKVYFSPGNCLIAHASDMDSMVLAWIHSGGAHQFFGHVVPQFRTCWAWEVAHWFLALQGRFTFAESVHLLHQDVIARLEATADEETRFFLTSDRDSTVLYGDPAWAARVKPCAEPPYEQTLSIEDLGGGKVQIDLVVTAKCEWGAAEPVAAFLPFRIAGALVERSEAARVAVSDDLVLARFAPLHAGDTRKVSIQGTRTDGLRRAARRGTPVEKARAAPLPDLAPASTAASVLVDVKVGPASGRGAPGANEASDGEARWSVDAAAGKVLRVDPRSGDILSEIHFPGHRITCCAWDGEYLWVAEEGLLHVVARGREVLFTIPLPEMGEAAHLAVRGDELTAWKAGTDEIVSARIDRAAKVTLGPARTAEIDFTAEVRDAGAAGLDLVDLLVAAPWDTNRQRVTGEIALSGPARVVEDRWGQRTFLFHGVGVPPGVPFRRTLAWNAELHEARTWIWPDRVGLLDGIPKEILDRYLADSPLLAIHSPEVEAAVREATGEERHPFWIARAAHRFVIDHLRFEKGHGWADARTLLARGAGTCSDYTYLFISLCRSAGLPARFAAGTRCREGNPNVDQEFHRWAEVYLPGYGWVPVDPSSGDSGDPVARAAAFGHVPDTDFVMTAGGGDSELFGWNYNASARVDAEAVMGPAIGMAMWADWTLPGAAAPERPEDGLANGDFDHGSLAGWRVAGPHLTQLSSQTRSGLGACLHIHIQPGASCEGDVAGHPERWERAWRKLRLPEGAAFLRFWAKVAGAAWHEPVRLFLDDGGGPREIFAAGGGDGSGKTMEWTEELADVSSVAGKTVLLGFFSANGNGYDDHETDILVDDVSLLDKDRSPISAPATLPEPLAGDARARAEDAILRLAGPDRKGATEELLRIGAPALSIVEASSMGEDPAIRIRAREVLAALQDLDYELTQKEREENGARDRGR
;
A
#
# COMPACT_ATOMS: atom_id res chain seq x y z
N MET A 1 -29.88 -13.28 -66.59
CA MET A 1 -30.68 -14.01 -65.58
C MET A 1 -29.74 -14.78 -64.67
N THR A 2 -29.87 -14.63 -63.35
CA THR A 2 -29.70 -15.68 -62.32
C THR A 2 -28.69 -16.83 -62.57
N MET A 3 -27.52 -16.82 -61.92
CA MET A 3 -27.24 -17.56 -60.66
C MET A 3 -25.74 -17.70 -60.32
N ARG A 4 -25.42 -17.55 -59.02
CA ARG A 4 -24.26 -18.13 -58.28
C ARG A 4 -24.75 -19.43 -57.58
N PRO A 5 -23.97 -20.16 -56.74
CA PRO A 5 -22.51 -20.38 -56.66
C PRO A 5 -22.14 -21.90 -56.57
N ILE A 6 -20.86 -22.25 -56.34
CA ILE A 6 -20.33 -23.04 -55.17
C ILE A 6 -19.00 -23.79 -55.47
N HIS A 7 -18.15 -23.78 -54.44
CA HIS A 7 -16.78 -24.31 -54.21
C HIS A 7 -16.23 -25.48 -55.03
N LEU A 8 -14.91 -25.42 -55.34
CA LEU A 8 -13.89 -26.08 -54.49
C LEU A 8 -12.53 -25.33 -54.54
N ALA A 9 -11.59 -25.70 -53.66
CA ALA A 9 -10.35 -24.97 -53.41
C ALA A 9 -9.09 -25.55 -54.09
N ALA A 10 -8.04 -24.73 -54.20
CA ALA A 10 -6.67 -25.15 -54.49
C ALA A 10 -5.68 -24.21 -53.77
N LEU A 11 -4.62 -24.76 -53.16
CA LEU A 11 -3.51 -23.95 -52.62
C LEU A 11 -2.60 -23.44 -53.74
N ALA A 12 -2.02 -22.26 -53.55
CA ALA A 12 -0.88 -21.78 -54.34
C ALA A 12 0.11 -21.03 -53.42
N PHE A 13 1.32 -21.57 -53.27
CA PHE A 13 2.50 -20.81 -52.83
C PHE A 13 2.99 -19.91 -53.99
N LEU A 14 3.49 -18.71 -53.69
CA LEU A 14 4.64 -17.99 -54.30
C LEU A 14 4.52 -16.46 -53.99
N PRO A 15 5.62 -15.68 -54.00
CA PRO A 15 6.89 -15.89 -53.30
C PRO A 15 7.29 -14.66 -52.45
N LEU A 16 8.39 -14.77 -51.68
CA LEU A 16 9.09 -13.59 -51.17
C LEU A 16 9.71 -12.80 -52.34
N LEU A 17 9.45 -11.49 -52.40
CA LEU A 17 10.16 -10.54 -53.27
C LEU A 17 10.98 -9.57 -52.39
N PRO A 18 12.29 -9.42 -52.62
CA PRO A 18 13.10 -8.42 -51.92
C PRO A 18 13.03 -7.05 -52.61
N GLY A 19 13.02 -5.98 -51.81
CA GLY A 19 13.24 -4.61 -52.29
C GLY A 19 12.00 -3.90 -52.86
N ALA A 20 11.09 -3.49 -51.99
CA ALA A 20 10.42 -2.20 -52.18
C ALA A 20 11.38 -1.05 -51.76
N PRO A 21 11.18 0.19 -52.22
CA PRO A 21 11.89 1.35 -51.68
C PRO A 21 11.59 1.59 -50.19
N ALA A 22 12.35 2.48 -49.56
CA ALA A 22 11.91 3.10 -48.31
C ALA A 22 10.76 4.06 -48.61
N ASP A 23 9.52 3.59 -48.50
CA ASP A 23 8.33 4.41 -48.67
C ASP A 23 8.23 5.43 -47.52
N GLU A 24 8.01 6.70 -47.85
CA GLU A 24 7.66 7.73 -46.86
C GLU A 24 6.32 7.36 -46.22
N VAL A 25 6.31 7.06 -44.92
CA VAL A 25 5.08 6.76 -44.17
C VAL A 25 4.29 8.05 -44.00
N GLY A 26 3.41 8.33 -44.97
CA GLY A 26 2.49 9.46 -44.93
C GLY A 26 1.47 9.35 -43.78
N PRO A 27 0.68 10.41 -43.51
CA PRO A 27 -0.18 10.54 -42.32
C PRO A 27 -1.44 9.64 -42.32
N GLY A 28 -1.43 8.52 -43.06
CA GLY A 28 -2.45 7.49 -42.97
C GLY A 28 -2.21 6.61 -41.76
N GLY A 29 -3.08 6.73 -40.74
CA GLY A 29 -3.01 5.89 -39.55
C GLY A 29 -3.04 4.37 -39.85
N PRO A 30 -2.51 3.54 -38.95
CA PRO A 30 -2.45 2.09 -39.13
C PRO A 30 -3.86 1.50 -39.28
N SER A 31 -4.02 0.52 -40.17
CA SER A 31 -5.35 -0.06 -40.40
C SER A 31 -5.83 -0.85 -39.18
N PRO A 32 -7.03 -0.61 -38.65
CA PRO A 32 -7.60 -1.42 -37.56
C PRO A 32 -7.95 -2.85 -37.98
N ARG A 33 -7.90 -3.18 -39.28
CA ARG A 33 -8.41 -4.45 -39.79
C ARG A 33 -7.54 -5.65 -39.39
N GLY A 34 -8.10 -6.53 -38.57
CA GLY A 34 -7.40 -7.70 -38.02
C GLY A 34 -6.48 -7.38 -36.83
N SER A 35 -6.45 -6.14 -36.34
CA SER A 35 -5.69 -5.71 -35.15
C SER A 35 -6.58 -5.04 -34.10
N TYR A 36 -7.88 -5.30 -34.13
CA TYR A 36 -8.89 -4.73 -33.25
C TYR A 36 -9.45 -5.84 -32.35
N ALA A 37 -9.48 -5.62 -31.04
CA ALA A 37 -10.08 -6.50 -30.05
C ALA A 37 -11.41 -5.90 -29.55
N VAL A 38 -12.45 -6.72 -29.48
CA VAL A 38 -13.70 -6.39 -28.78
C VAL A 38 -13.72 -7.19 -27.49
N LEU A 39 -13.69 -6.51 -26.35
CA LEU A 39 -13.85 -7.13 -25.04
C LEU A 39 -15.29 -6.88 -24.57
N ALA A 40 -15.98 -7.91 -24.11
CA ALA A 40 -17.33 -7.80 -23.57
C ALA A 40 -17.56 -8.85 -22.47
N SER A 41 -18.36 -8.51 -21.47
CA SER A 41 -18.77 -9.46 -20.44
C SER A 41 -19.63 -10.58 -21.05
N ARG A 42 -19.66 -11.75 -20.40
CA ARG A 42 -20.54 -12.88 -20.82
C ARG A 42 -22.01 -12.48 -20.81
N GLU A 43 -22.37 -11.58 -19.91
CA GLU A 43 -23.69 -11.00 -19.71
C GLU A 43 -24.08 -10.06 -20.86
N THR A 44 -23.16 -9.18 -21.27
CA THR A 44 -23.33 -8.26 -22.40
C THR A 44 -23.31 -9.00 -23.75
N LEU A 45 -22.63 -10.14 -23.83
CA LEU A 45 -22.71 -11.06 -24.97
C LEU A 45 -23.98 -11.94 -24.98
N ALA A 46 -24.66 -12.09 -23.84
CA ALA A 46 -25.92 -12.82 -23.73
C ALA A 46 -27.14 -11.95 -24.06
N ASP A 47 -27.05 -10.62 -23.89
CA ASP A 47 -28.06 -9.67 -24.36
C ASP A 47 -28.03 -9.57 -25.91
N PRO A 48 -29.13 -9.90 -26.62
CA PRO A 48 -29.14 -9.89 -28.09
C PRO A 48 -28.94 -8.52 -28.74
N ALA A 49 -29.24 -7.42 -28.04
CA ALA A 49 -29.06 -6.07 -28.57
C ALA A 49 -27.60 -5.63 -28.45
N TRP A 50 -26.98 -5.83 -27.29
CA TRP A 50 -25.55 -5.54 -27.09
C TRP A 50 -24.63 -6.48 -27.87
N LYS A 51 -25.02 -7.75 -28.02
CA LYS A 51 -24.37 -8.69 -28.95
C LYS A 51 -24.39 -8.18 -30.39
N GLY A 52 -25.44 -7.45 -30.81
CA GLY A 52 -25.50 -6.78 -32.11
C GLY A 52 -24.47 -5.67 -32.30
N VAL A 53 -24.06 -4.99 -31.23
CA VAL A 53 -22.98 -3.98 -31.24
C VAL A 53 -21.63 -4.66 -31.46
N VAL A 54 -21.36 -5.75 -30.73
CA VAL A 54 -20.17 -6.59 -30.90
C VAL A 54 -20.06 -7.12 -32.34
N ASP A 55 -21.18 -7.61 -32.89
CA ASP A 55 -21.23 -8.13 -34.26
C ASP A 55 -21.01 -7.03 -35.32
N ALA A 56 -21.41 -5.78 -35.06
CA ALA A 56 -21.10 -4.66 -35.94
C ALA A 56 -19.60 -4.36 -35.99
N LEU A 57 -18.91 -4.35 -34.84
CA LEU A 57 -17.46 -4.15 -34.75
C LEU A 57 -16.67 -5.31 -35.38
N GLU A 58 -17.09 -6.56 -35.14
CA GLU A 58 -16.51 -7.76 -35.78
C GLU A 58 -16.60 -7.65 -37.31
N ASN A 59 -17.77 -7.30 -37.87
CA ASN A 59 -17.94 -7.18 -39.32
C ASN A 59 -17.21 -5.97 -39.94
N LYS A 60 -17.13 -4.84 -39.23
CA LYS A 60 -16.45 -3.61 -39.70
C LYS A 60 -14.94 -3.82 -39.80
N TYR A 61 -14.32 -4.24 -38.69
CA TYR A 61 -12.87 -4.31 -38.52
C TYR A 61 -12.27 -5.71 -38.65
N ALA A 62 -13.07 -6.77 -38.90
CA ALA A 62 -12.60 -8.15 -38.74
C ALA A 62 -11.96 -8.35 -37.35
N ALA A 63 -12.60 -7.77 -36.33
CA ALA A 63 -12.11 -7.76 -34.96
C ALA A 63 -12.19 -9.16 -34.33
N ARG A 64 -11.34 -9.44 -33.34
CA ARG A 64 -11.48 -10.64 -32.50
C ARG A 64 -12.26 -10.30 -31.23
N VAL A 65 -13.28 -11.09 -30.94
CA VAL A 65 -14.09 -10.96 -29.70
C VAL A 65 -13.46 -11.78 -28.58
N PHE A 66 -13.37 -11.18 -27.39
CA PHE A 66 -12.80 -11.76 -26.17
C PHE A 66 -13.84 -11.67 -25.02
N PRO A 67 -14.49 -12.79 -24.66
CA PRO A 67 -15.46 -12.82 -23.56
C PRO A 67 -14.75 -12.87 -22.20
N PHE A 68 -15.02 -11.89 -21.33
CA PHE A 68 -14.55 -11.86 -19.94
C PHE A 68 -15.70 -12.07 -18.94
N ASP A 69 -15.39 -12.46 -17.70
CA ASP A 69 -16.37 -12.49 -16.61
C ASP A 69 -16.59 -11.09 -16.04
N ALA A 70 -17.83 -10.63 -15.84
CA ALA A 70 -18.11 -9.28 -15.34
C ALA A 70 -17.45 -8.94 -13.98
N SER A 71 -17.02 -9.94 -13.21
CA SER A 71 -16.27 -9.79 -11.96
C SER A 71 -14.75 -9.94 -12.10
N GLU A 72 -14.23 -10.30 -13.28
CA GLU A 72 -12.81 -10.48 -13.55
C GLU A 72 -12.47 -10.15 -15.04
N ILE A 73 -12.30 -8.86 -15.37
CA ILE A 73 -11.90 -8.42 -16.72
C ILE A 73 -10.58 -9.05 -17.18
N TYR A 74 -9.67 -9.30 -16.23
CA TYR A 74 -8.37 -9.93 -16.44
C TYR A 74 -8.46 -11.41 -16.88
N SER A 75 -9.63 -12.04 -16.81
CA SER A 75 -9.85 -13.42 -17.31
C SER A 75 -9.56 -13.58 -18.82
N ALA A 76 -9.58 -12.48 -19.59
CA ALA A 76 -9.22 -12.47 -21.01
C ALA A 76 -7.75 -12.08 -21.32
N GLN A 77 -6.97 -11.65 -20.31
CA GLN A 77 -5.69 -10.95 -20.49
C GLN A 77 -4.68 -11.70 -21.37
N ASP A 78 -4.42 -12.98 -21.08
CA ASP A 78 -3.47 -13.81 -21.86
C ASP A 78 -3.85 -13.92 -23.35
N GLU A 79 -5.15 -14.02 -23.66
CA GLU A 79 -5.61 -14.18 -25.04
C GLU A 79 -5.51 -12.87 -25.83
N VAL A 80 -5.73 -11.73 -25.16
CA VAL A 80 -5.60 -10.39 -25.74
C VAL A 80 -4.12 -10.03 -25.91
N ALA A 81 -3.28 -10.28 -24.90
CA ALA A 81 -1.83 -10.13 -24.99
C ALA A 81 -1.22 -10.98 -26.13
N ALA A 82 -1.63 -12.25 -26.26
CA ALA A 82 -1.19 -13.11 -27.36
C ALA A 82 -1.72 -12.69 -28.74
N PHE A 83 -2.71 -11.78 -28.82
CA PHE A 83 -3.21 -11.17 -30.05
C PHE A 83 -2.56 -9.81 -30.36
N ALA A 84 -1.99 -9.14 -29.35
CA ALA A 84 -1.32 -7.84 -29.43
C ALA A 84 -2.10 -6.77 -30.23
N PRO A 85 -3.41 -6.59 -29.99
CA PRO A 85 -4.26 -5.68 -30.74
C PRO A 85 -3.74 -4.24 -30.66
N ARG A 86 -3.94 -3.44 -31.70
CA ARG A 86 -3.66 -1.99 -31.67
C ARG A 86 -4.85 -1.17 -31.17
N TYR A 87 -6.05 -1.73 -31.27
CA TYR A 87 -7.28 -1.12 -30.79
C TYR A 87 -8.01 -2.07 -29.82
N ILE A 88 -8.40 -1.59 -28.65
CA ILE A 88 -9.16 -2.36 -27.64
C ILE A 88 -10.47 -1.63 -27.34
N CYS A 89 -11.60 -2.21 -27.74
CA CYS A 89 -12.92 -1.66 -27.48
C CYS A 89 -13.64 -2.52 -26.44
N PHE A 90 -13.92 -1.93 -25.27
CA PHE A 90 -14.72 -2.55 -24.23
C PHE A 90 -16.20 -2.24 -24.53
N VAL A 91 -16.97 -3.21 -25.01
CA VAL A 91 -18.43 -3.07 -25.18
C VAL A 91 -19.09 -3.39 -23.85
N ALA A 92 -19.69 -2.39 -23.23
CA ALA A 92 -20.21 -2.44 -21.87
C ALA A 92 -21.61 -1.83 -21.79
N ARG A 93 -22.49 -2.46 -21.01
CA ARG A 93 -23.81 -1.89 -20.64
C ARG A 93 -23.61 -0.66 -19.73
N PRO A 94 -24.57 0.27 -19.63
CA PRO A 94 -24.41 1.48 -18.81
C PRO A 94 -24.09 1.17 -17.34
N SER A 95 -24.75 0.13 -16.79
CA SER A 95 -24.52 -0.38 -15.44
C SER A 95 -23.18 -1.10 -15.24
N GLU A 96 -22.43 -1.39 -16.30
CA GLU A 96 -21.07 -1.95 -16.23
C GLU A 96 -20.01 -0.84 -16.33
N ALA A 97 -20.31 0.25 -17.05
CA ALA A 97 -19.40 1.35 -17.39
C ALA A 97 -19.05 2.31 -16.23
N THR A 98 -19.01 1.77 -15.00
CA THR A 98 -18.74 2.46 -13.74
C THR A 98 -17.31 3.03 -13.67
N ARG A 99 -17.07 3.96 -12.73
CA ARG A 99 -15.72 4.46 -12.40
C ARG A 99 -14.71 3.34 -12.11
N GLY A 100 -15.13 2.28 -11.40
CA GLY A 100 -14.28 1.11 -11.14
C GLY A 100 -13.87 0.38 -12.42
N PHE A 101 -14.84 0.14 -13.33
CA PHE A 101 -14.57 -0.48 -14.62
C PHE A 101 -13.65 0.36 -15.53
N VAL A 102 -13.76 1.69 -15.48
CA VAL A 102 -12.84 2.61 -16.19
C VAL A 102 -11.41 2.44 -15.69
N LYS A 103 -11.20 2.43 -14.37
CA LYS A 103 -9.89 2.19 -13.76
C LYS A 103 -9.35 0.80 -14.08
N GLU A 104 -10.18 -0.24 -14.03
CA GLU A 104 -9.78 -1.61 -14.38
C GLU A 104 -9.40 -1.74 -15.85
N ALA A 105 -10.13 -1.11 -16.76
CA ALA A 105 -9.80 -1.07 -18.19
C ALA A 105 -8.46 -0.37 -18.44
N ALA A 106 -8.24 0.79 -17.81
CA ALA A 106 -6.97 1.54 -17.86
C ALA A 106 -5.79 0.76 -17.26
N GLY A 107 -6.03 -0.13 -16.29
CA GLY A 107 -5.02 -1.07 -15.77
C GLY A 107 -4.76 -2.25 -16.71
N PHE A 108 -5.82 -2.83 -17.29
CA PHE A 108 -5.75 -3.98 -18.21
C PHE A 108 -4.93 -3.67 -19.46
N VAL A 109 -5.09 -2.47 -20.04
CA VAL A 109 -4.37 -2.04 -21.26
C VAL A 109 -2.93 -1.55 -21.00
N ARG A 110 -2.48 -1.50 -19.74
CA ARG A 110 -1.09 -1.22 -19.32
C ARG A 110 -0.40 -2.45 -18.73
N THR A 111 -0.92 -3.64 -18.99
CA THR A 111 -0.44 -4.91 -18.43
C THR A 111 -0.57 -6.09 -19.42
N LEU A 112 -0.54 -5.84 -20.74
CA LEU A 112 -0.46 -6.92 -21.74
C LEU A 112 0.98 -7.26 -22.11
N ASP A 113 1.98 -6.45 -21.73
CA ASP A 113 3.36 -6.90 -21.50
C ASP A 113 4.02 -6.29 -20.24
N ASP A 114 5.35 -6.14 -20.24
CA ASP A 114 6.20 -5.82 -19.10
C ASP A 114 6.56 -4.31 -19.01
N ASP A 115 6.21 -3.49 -20.01
CA ASP A 115 6.51 -2.04 -20.04
C ASP A 115 5.37 -1.18 -19.43
N PRO A 116 5.63 0.07 -18.99
CA PRO A 116 4.66 0.86 -18.22
C PRO A 116 3.58 1.56 -19.06
N TYR A 117 3.69 1.51 -20.39
CA TYR A 117 2.87 2.25 -21.34
C TYR A 117 1.54 1.56 -21.64
N GLU A 118 0.67 2.22 -22.41
CA GLU A 118 -0.53 1.57 -22.93
C GLU A 118 -0.19 0.72 -24.16
N ASP A 119 -0.57 -0.56 -24.12
CA ASP A 119 -0.38 -1.54 -25.19
C ASP A 119 -1.19 -1.23 -26.46
N ALA A 120 -2.29 -0.50 -26.34
CA ALA A 120 -3.27 -0.27 -27.40
C ALA A 120 -4.08 1.02 -27.21
N ILE A 121 -4.58 1.58 -28.32
CA ILE A 121 -5.54 2.68 -28.32
C ILE A 121 -6.91 2.11 -27.89
N TRP A 122 -7.46 2.58 -26.77
CA TRP A 122 -8.65 1.96 -26.17
C TRP A 122 -9.82 2.91 -25.95
N GLY A 123 -11.00 2.34 -25.70
CA GLY A 123 -12.21 3.08 -25.34
C GLY A 123 -13.37 2.16 -24.96
N ILE A 124 -14.36 2.72 -24.26
CA ILE A 124 -15.56 2.01 -23.80
C ILE A 124 -16.74 2.37 -24.70
N LEU A 125 -17.25 1.39 -25.45
CA LEU A 125 -18.43 1.58 -26.29
C LEU A 125 -19.70 1.27 -25.48
N THR A 126 -20.40 2.34 -25.11
CA THR A 126 -21.70 2.30 -24.44
C THR A 126 -22.63 3.41 -24.98
N GLY A 127 -23.81 3.57 -24.39
CA GLY A 127 -24.83 4.56 -24.73
C GLY A 127 -26.08 4.34 -23.89
N PHE A 128 -27.10 5.21 -23.95
CA PHE A 128 -28.30 5.04 -23.12
C PHE A 128 -29.03 3.72 -23.41
N ASP A 129 -28.98 3.27 -24.67
CA ASP A 129 -29.29 1.89 -25.04
C ASP A 129 -28.28 1.31 -26.05
N ALA A 130 -28.42 0.02 -26.36
CA ALA A 130 -27.57 -0.66 -27.34
C ALA A 130 -27.70 -0.10 -28.78
N GLY A 131 -28.78 0.64 -29.08
CA GLY A 131 -28.98 1.32 -30.36
C GLY A 131 -28.03 2.51 -30.55
N ASP A 132 -27.71 3.23 -29.48
CA ASP A 132 -26.65 4.25 -29.50
C ASP A 132 -25.28 3.64 -29.74
N ALA A 133 -24.94 2.60 -28.98
CA ALA A 133 -23.70 1.88 -29.14
C ALA A 133 -23.57 1.27 -30.55
N LEU A 134 -24.66 0.75 -31.12
CA LEU A 134 -24.74 0.25 -32.50
C LEU A 134 -24.59 1.37 -33.54
N ARG A 135 -25.18 2.54 -33.32
CA ARG A 135 -25.01 3.74 -34.17
C ARG A 135 -23.53 4.14 -34.22
N ILE A 136 -22.83 4.15 -33.09
CA ILE A 136 -21.40 4.47 -33.03
C ILE A 136 -20.57 3.37 -33.70
N ALA A 137 -20.82 2.09 -33.38
CA ALA A 137 -20.15 0.96 -34.01
C ALA A 137 -20.28 0.98 -35.55
N THR A 138 -21.44 1.37 -36.08
CA THR A 138 -21.70 1.43 -37.53
C THR A 138 -21.36 2.76 -38.20
N ALA A 139 -20.86 3.76 -37.47
CA ALA A 139 -20.56 5.08 -38.02
C ALA A 139 -19.34 5.08 -38.97
N GLU A 140 -19.49 5.86 -40.05
CA GLU A 140 -18.42 6.21 -40.99
C GLU A 140 -17.50 7.32 -40.41
N PRO A 141 -16.21 7.39 -40.80
CA PRO A 141 -15.28 8.44 -40.39
C PRO A 141 -15.77 9.88 -40.64
N ILE A 142 -15.27 10.85 -39.86
CA ILE A 142 -15.58 12.28 -40.04
C ILE A 142 -14.34 13.17 -40.10
N GLU A 143 -14.46 14.24 -40.90
CA GLU A 143 -13.54 15.37 -40.93
C GLU A 143 -14.14 16.52 -40.11
N VAL A 144 -13.47 16.94 -39.03
CA VAL A 144 -13.91 18.07 -38.20
C VAL A 144 -13.58 19.36 -38.94
N THR A 145 -14.60 19.99 -39.51
CA THR A 145 -14.51 21.31 -40.15
C THR A 145 -15.12 22.42 -39.30
N ARG A 146 -16.13 22.07 -38.48
CA ARG A 146 -16.93 23.00 -37.70
C ARG A 146 -17.01 22.59 -36.23
N ALA A 147 -16.57 23.48 -35.34
CA ALA A 147 -16.61 23.27 -33.89
C ALA A 147 -17.48 24.29 -33.15
N ILE A 148 -18.02 23.86 -32.01
CA ILE A 148 -18.71 24.68 -31.02
C ILE A 148 -18.00 24.53 -29.67
N SER A 149 -17.71 25.63 -28.96
CA SER A 149 -16.95 25.61 -27.71
C SER A 149 -17.54 26.56 -26.65
N HIS A 150 -17.34 26.26 -25.37
CA HIS A 150 -17.66 27.17 -24.27
C HIS A 150 -16.44 27.43 -23.38
N VAL A 151 -15.30 27.67 -24.03
CA VAL A 151 -14.00 27.80 -23.35
C VAL A 151 -13.29 29.09 -23.78
N GLY A 152 -13.34 29.46 -25.06
CA GLY A 152 -12.79 30.73 -25.54
C GLY A 152 -12.41 30.74 -27.02
N SER A 153 -11.81 31.84 -27.48
CA SER A 153 -11.49 32.07 -28.89
C SER A 153 -10.52 31.04 -29.51
N GLY A 154 -9.51 30.59 -28.76
CA GLY A 154 -8.38 29.80 -29.28
C GLY A 154 -8.78 28.50 -29.99
N TRP A 155 -9.89 27.88 -29.60
CA TRP A 155 -10.43 26.68 -30.25
C TRP A 155 -10.84 26.91 -31.70
N LEU A 156 -11.28 28.13 -32.03
CA LEU A 156 -11.73 28.48 -33.38
C LEU A 156 -10.56 28.67 -34.34
N GLU A 157 -9.35 28.95 -33.87
CA GLU A 157 -8.17 29.09 -34.73
C GLU A 157 -7.91 27.79 -35.51
N TRP A 158 -8.18 26.64 -34.89
CA TRP A 158 -7.89 25.29 -35.39
C TRP A 158 -9.01 24.60 -36.18
N VAL A 159 -10.05 25.31 -36.62
CA VAL A 159 -11.13 24.77 -37.48
C VAL A 159 -11.46 25.69 -38.66
N GLU A 160 -12.16 25.22 -39.70
CA GLU A 160 -12.52 26.08 -40.84
C GLU A 160 -13.54 27.16 -40.46
N GLU A 161 -14.50 26.80 -39.59
CA GLU A 161 -15.61 27.64 -39.14
C GLU A 161 -16.07 27.22 -37.73
N GLY A 162 -16.77 28.09 -37.00
CA GLY A 162 -17.30 27.73 -35.68
C GLY A 162 -17.77 28.91 -34.84
N VAL A 163 -18.22 28.58 -33.62
CA VAL A 163 -18.68 29.54 -32.61
C VAL A 163 -18.17 29.13 -31.22
N SER A 164 -17.77 30.10 -30.40
CA SER A 164 -17.43 29.86 -29.00
C SER A 164 -17.94 30.96 -28.09
N TRP A 165 -18.24 30.61 -26.84
CA TRP A 165 -18.38 31.56 -25.73
C TRP A 165 -17.22 31.35 -24.75
N ASN A 166 -17.12 32.16 -23.68
CA ASN A 166 -16.05 32.06 -22.68
C ASN A 166 -16.63 31.93 -21.26
N GLU A 167 -16.43 30.77 -20.65
CA GLU A 167 -16.83 30.44 -19.26
C GLU A 167 -16.42 31.47 -18.19
N GLY A 168 -15.32 32.21 -18.41
CA GLY A 168 -14.80 33.21 -17.48
C GLY A 168 -15.33 34.63 -17.70
N THR A 169 -15.89 34.93 -18.88
CA THR A 169 -16.14 36.31 -19.33
C THR A 169 -17.55 36.45 -19.91
N GLN A 170 -18.46 36.98 -19.09
CA GLN A 170 -19.86 37.18 -19.48
C GLN A 170 -19.99 37.99 -20.78
N ASN A 171 -20.91 37.55 -21.65
CA ASN A 171 -21.14 38.06 -23.01
C ASN A 171 -19.98 37.92 -24.02
N ALA A 172 -18.81 37.39 -23.67
CA ALA A 172 -17.75 37.20 -24.65
C ALA A 172 -18.09 36.02 -25.57
N LYS A 173 -18.32 36.31 -26.85
CA LYS A 173 -18.61 35.33 -27.91
C LYS A 173 -17.65 35.55 -29.07
N TYR A 174 -17.24 34.47 -29.70
CA TYR A 174 -16.34 34.44 -30.84
C TYR A 174 -17.00 33.67 -31.98
N VAL A 175 -16.85 34.17 -33.20
CA VAL A 175 -17.38 33.53 -34.41
C VAL A 175 -16.27 33.47 -35.46
N LYS A 176 -16.12 32.32 -36.12
CA LYS A 176 -15.26 32.17 -37.29
C LYS A 176 -16.11 31.77 -38.49
N ALA A 177 -16.24 32.69 -39.44
CA ALA A 177 -16.79 32.37 -40.76
C ALA A 177 -15.75 31.63 -41.61
N LYS A 178 -16.20 30.79 -42.55
CA LYS A 178 -15.31 29.95 -43.36
C LYS A 178 -14.27 30.77 -44.14
N GLY A 179 -12.99 30.59 -43.81
CA GLY A 179 -11.87 31.35 -44.40
C GLY A 179 -11.71 32.79 -43.88
N GLY A 180 -12.45 33.16 -42.82
CA GLY A 180 -12.26 34.40 -42.08
C GLY A 180 -11.35 34.22 -40.85
N ALA A 181 -11.05 35.35 -40.20
CA ALA A 181 -10.45 35.35 -38.86
C ALA A 181 -11.50 35.02 -37.79
N VAL A 182 -11.06 34.84 -36.54
CA VAL A 182 -11.95 34.79 -35.38
C VAL A 182 -12.38 36.23 -35.03
N GLU A 183 -13.68 36.51 -35.08
CA GLU A 183 -14.25 37.81 -34.72
C GLU A 183 -14.90 37.73 -33.32
N GLU A 184 -14.52 38.65 -32.42
CA GLU A 184 -15.20 38.83 -31.14
C GLU A 184 -16.49 39.64 -31.33
N VAL A 185 -17.59 39.12 -30.79
CA VAL A 185 -18.94 39.71 -30.85
C VAL A 185 -19.59 39.61 -29.48
N ARG A 186 -20.51 40.53 -29.15
CA ARG A 186 -21.23 40.46 -27.88
C ARG A 186 -22.30 39.37 -27.94
N GLY A 187 -22.10 38.30 -27.18
CA GLY A 187 -23.09 37.26 -26.91
C GLY A 187 -24.21 37.70 -25.95
N PRO A 188 -25.20 36.83 -25.69
CA PRO A 188 -26.30 37.09 -24.77
C PRO A 188 -25.86 37.11 -23.29
N ASP A 189 -26.77 37.51 -22.40
CA ASP A 189 -26.58 37.50 -20.93
C ASP A 189 -26.86 36.10 -20.30
N ASP A 190 -27.37 35.17 -21.12
CA ASP A 190 -27.59 33.74 -20.88
C ASP A 190 -27.29 33.02 -22.21
N THR A 191 -26.24 32.18 -22.24
CA THR A 191 -25.73 31.54 -23.47
C THR A 191 -26.50 30.27 -23.83
N THR A 192 -27.22 29.67 -22.88
CA THR A 192 -27.84 28.34 -22.96
C THR A 192 -28.75 28.17 -24.16
N LEU A 193 -29.67 29.12 -24.38
CA LEU A 193 -30.65 29.03 -25.48
C LEU A 193 -30.02 29.27 -26.85
N GLU A 194 -28.90 29.98 -26.92
CA GLU A 194 -28.15 30.19 -28.16
C GLU A 194 -27.33 28.95 -28.51
N MET A 195 -26.59 28.40 -27.54
CA MET A 195 -25.84 27.15 -27.70
C MET A 195 -26.76 25.96 -28.01
N ALA A 196 -27.92 25.87 -27.34
CA ALA A 196 -28.94 24.85 -27.63
C ALA A 196 -29.58 25.01 -29.03
N ALA A 197 -29.66 26.22 -29.57
CA ALA A 197 -30.12 26.45 -30.94
C ALA A 197 -29.04 26.04 -31.96
N GLU A 198 -27.77 26.34 -31.70
CA GLU A 198 -26.64 25.94 -32.55
C GLU A 198 -26.46 24.42 -32.58
N LEU A 199 -26.53 23.72 -31.44
CA LEU A 199 -26.43 22.25 -31.36
C LEU A 199 -27.56 21.50 -32.09
N ASN A 200 -28.75 22.11 -32.16
CA ASN A 200 -29.93 21.58 -32.85
C ASN A 200 -30.01 21.99 -34.33
N GLY A 201 -29.42 23.13 -34.71
CA GLY A 201 -29.54 23.73 -36.04
C GLY A 201 -28.29 23.62 -36.92
N GLY A 202 -27.12 23.33 -36.36
CA GLY A 202 -25.85 23.26 -37.07
C GLY A 202 -25.20 21.89 -37.02
N GLU A 203 -24.67 21.44 -38.16
CA GLU A 203 -23.84 20.23 -38.25
C GLU A 203 -22.44 20.51 -37.69
N TYR A 204 -22.32 20.56 -36.36
CA TYR A 204 -21.06 20.66 -35.63
C TYR A 204 -20.46 19.27 -35.42
N GLN A 205 -19.20 19.06 -35.85
CA GLN A 205 -18.45 17.81 -35.71
C GLN A 205 -17.62 17.72 -34.41
N MET A 206 -17.47 18.84 -33.69
CA MET A 206 -16.79 18.87 -32.40
C MET A 206 -17.51 19.83 -31.44
N VAL A 207 -17.67 19.38 -30.20
CA VAL A 207 -18.07 20.20 -29.04
C VAL A 207 -16.90 20.21 -28.06
N SER A 208 -16.59 21.37 -27.47
CA SER A 208 -15.59 21.46 -26.39
C SER A 208 -16.10 22.27 -25.19
N THR A 209 -15.85 21.77 -23.98
CA THR A 209 -16.41 22.33 -22.73
C THR A 209 -15.41 22.26 -21.57
N SER A 210 -15.60 23.15 -20.61
CA SER A 210 -14.94 23.16 -19.31
C SER A 210 -15.85 23.86 -18.27
N GLY A 211 -15.40 23.99 -17.04
CA GLY A 211 -16.15 24.61 -15.95
C GLY A 211 -16.88 23.61 -15.05
N HIS A 212 -17.76 24.11 -14.19
CA HIS A 212 -18.42 23.29 -13.17
C HIS A 212 -19.41 22.30 -13.80
N ALA A 213 -19.25 21.02 -13.46
CA ALA A 213 -20.12 19.94 -13.88
C ALA A 213 -20.22 18.87 -12.77
N THR A 214 -21.26 18.06 -12.87
CA THR A 214 -21.48 16.82 -12.11
C THR A 214 -21.79 15.69 -13.09
N GLU A 215 -22.15 14.52 -12.58
CA GLU A 215 -22.78 13.46 -13.35
C GLU A 215 -24.06 13.92 -14.07
N HIS A 216 -24.79 14.94 -13.60
CA HIS A 216 -26.13 15.27 -14.10
C HIS A 216 -26.27 16.66 -14.75
N ASP A 217 -25.35 17.59 -14.48
CA ASP A 217 -25.37 18.96 -15.00
C ASP A 217 -24.00 19.47 -15.43
N TRP A 218 -24.01 20.51 -16.27
CA TRP A 218 -22.85 21.31 -16.65
C TRP A 218 -23.25 22.79 -16.73
N GLN A 219 -22.55 23.64 -15.99
CA GLN A 219 -22.80 25.06 -15.86
C GLN A 219 -21.92 25.85 -16.83
N LEU A 220 -22.54 26.72 -17.63
CA LEU A 220 -21.88 27.44 -18.72
C LEU A 220 -20.99 28.58 -18.18
N GLY A 221 -21.47 29.32 -17.19
CA GLY A 221 -20.71 30.41 -16.56
C GLY A 221 -19.91 29.90 -15.37
N PHE A 222 -18.59 29.82 -15.50
CA PHE A 222 -17.69 29.46 -14.41
C PHE A 222 -17.48 30.64 -13.43
N SER A 223 -17.36 31.86 -13.96
CA SER A 223 -17.13 33.08 -13.16
C SER A 223 -18.32 34.03 -13.06
N TYR A 224 -19.47 33.69 -13.64
CA TYR A 224 -20.65 34.55 -13.72
C TYR A 224 -21.95 33.73 -13.82
N PRO A 225 -23.12 34.27 -13.44
CA PRO A 225 -24.39 33.54 -13.58
C PRO A 225 -24.81 33.39 -15.04
N ASP A 226 -24.71 32.17 -15.56
CA ASP A 226 -25.29 31.71 -16.83
C ASP A 226 -26.36 30.63 -16.55
N GLY A 227 -26.92 30.00 -17.59
CA GLY A 227 -27.69 28.77 -17.44
C GLY A 227 -26.81 27.51 -17.54
N GLN A 228 -27.45 26.37 -17.78
CA GLN A 228 -26.83 25.05 -17.62
C GLN A 228 -27.38 24.03 -18.63
N PHE A 229 -26.58 23.03 -18.96
CA PHE A 229 -27.04 21.79 -19.59
C PHE A 229 -27.30 20.75 -18.51
N VAL A 230 -28.37 19.97 -18.65
CA VAL A 230 -28.74 18.89 -17.73
C VAL A 230 -29.17 17.63 -18.47
N SER A 231 -28.92 16.48 -17.86
CA SER A 231 -29.45 15.19 -18.28
C SER A 231 -30.79 14.88 -17.58
N ARG A 232 -31.75 14.31 -18.31
CA ARG A 232 -33.05 13.81 -17.79
C ARG A 232 -33.60 12.70 -18.69
N GLU A 233 -33.94 11.55 -18.11
CA GLU A 233 -34.33 10.34 -18.84
C GLU A 233 -33.36 10.02 -20.01
N GLY A 234 -32.04 10.10 -19.74
CA GLY A 234 -30.99 9.94 -20.75
C GLY A 234 -30.97 10.97 -21.88
N ARG A 235 -31.67 12.10 -21.75
CA ARG A 235 -31.74 13.15 -22.78
C ARG A 235 -31.20 14.47 -22.26
N LEU A 236 -30.46 15.16 -23.13
CA LEU A 236 -29.77 16.41 -22.85
C LEU A 236 -30.70 17.61 -23.06
N PHE A 237 -30.76 18.51 -22.08
CA PHE A 237 -31.55 19.74 -22.13
C PHE A 237 -30.70 20.96 -21.77
N GLY A 238 -30.69 21.98 -22.62
CA GLY A 238 -30.25 23.32 -22.22
C GLY A 238 -31.35 24.00 -21.41
N VAL A 239 -31.06 24.44 -20.18
CA VAL A 239 -31.99 25.12 -19.26
C VAL A 239 -31.44 26.50 -18.92
N SER A 240 -32.08 27.54 -19.44
CA SER A 240 -31.74 28.93 -19.13
C SER A 240 -32.16 29.34 -17.72
N ARG A 241 -31.60 30.46 -17.25
CA ARG A 241 -31.79 31.06 -15.90
C ARG A 241 -33.24 31.42 -15.57
N ASP A 242 -34.11 31.54 -16.57
CA ASP A 242 -35.56 31.72 -16.43
C ASP A 242 -36.34 30.39 -16.28
N GLY A 243 -35.64 29.26 -16.26
CA GLY A 243 -36.21 27.91 -16.15
C GLY A 243 -36.68 27.30 -17.48
N LYS A 244 -36.51 27.99 -18.61
CA LYS A 244 -36.92 27.47 -19.92
C LYS A 244 -35.96 26.38 -20.40
N ALA A 245 -36.46 25.16 -20.53
CA ALA A 245 -35.74 24.02 -21.08
C ALA A 245 -35.90 23.89 -22.60
N VAL A 246 -34.83 23.50 -23.29
CA VAL A 246 -34.79 23.11 -24.71
C VAL A 246 -34.04 21.80 -24.84
N GLU A 247 -34.70 20.77 -25.37
CA GLU A 247 -34.11 19.46 -25.65
C GLU A 247 -33.09 19.54 -26.79
N ILE A 248 -31.97 18.82 -26.67
CA ILE A 248 -30.97 18.67 -27.72
C ILE A 248 -31.22 17.36 -28.48
N ARG A 249 -31.25 17.44 -29.81
CA ARG A 249 -31.46 16.34 -30.75
C ARG A 249 -30.49 16.44 -31.92
N SER A 250 -29.20 16.43 -31.63
CA SER A 250 -28.16 16.58 -32.66
C SER A 250 -27.91 15.24 -33.35
N ALA A 251 -28.35 15.11 -34.60
CA ALA A 251 -28.17 13.88 -35.38
C ALA A 251 -26.78 13.75 -36.05
N SER A 252 -26.02 14.85 -36.15
CA SER A 252 -24.73 14.88 -36.86
C SER A 252 -23.63 14.24 -35.99
N PRO A 253 -22.87 13.23 -36.47
CA PRO A 253 -21.79 12.61 -35.70
C PRO A 253 -20.73 13.62 -35.27
N LYS A 254 -20.27 13.51 -34.01
CA LYS A 254 -19.33 14.46 -33.42
C LYS A 254 -18.47 13.88 -32.30
N VAL A 255 -17.34 14.53 -32.09
CA VAL A 255 -16.51 14.44 -30.88
C VAL A 255 -17.09 15.37 -29.80
N TYR A 256 -17.16 14.89 -28.55
CA TYR A 256 -17.36 15.71 -27.36
C TYR A 256 -16.07 15.69 -26.52
N PHE A 257 -15.46 16.85 -26.32
CA PHE A 257 -14.16 16.97 -25.65
C PHE A 257 -14.28 17.90 -24.43
N SER A 258 -14.37 17.32 -23.24
CA SER A 258 -14.51 18.03 -21.96
C SER A 258 -13.27 17.88 -21.08
N PRO A 259 -12.12 18.50 -21.44
CA PRO A 259 -10.88 18.39 -20.67
C PRO A 259 -10.94 19.12 -19.31
N GLY A 260 -11.91 20.01 -19.12
CA GLY A 260 -12.02 20.89 -17.95
C GLY A 260 -13.30 20.73 -17.13
N ASN A 261 -13.95 19.56 -17.15
CA ASN A 261 -15.21 19.31 -16.43
C ASN A 261 -15.06 18.12 -15.44
N CYS A 262 -15.35 18.37 -14.16
CA CYS A 262 -15.48 17.34 -13.14
C CYS A 262 -16.61 16.36 -13.46
N LEU A 263 -16.42 15.06 -13.18
CA LEU A 263 -17.44 13.99 -13.13
C LEU A 263 -18.30 13.76 -14.39
N ILE A 264 -18.19 14.59 -15.43
CA ILE A 264 -19.09 14.58 -16.59
C ILE A 264 -19.03 13.29 -17.41
N ALA A 265 -17.93 12.53 -17.27
CA ALA A 265 -17.75 11.21 -17.90
C ALA A 265 -18.21 10.05 -17.01
N HIS A 266 -18.53 10.27 -15.73
CA HIS A 266 -18.94 9.22 -14.81
C HIS A 266 -20.38 8.76 -15.12
N ALA A 267 -20.53 7.53 -15.60
CA ALA A 267 -21.81 6.86 -15.78
C ALA A 267 -22.30 6.26 -14.45
N SER A 268 -22.73 7.13 -13.52
CA SER A 268 -23.34 6.73 -12.24
C SER A 268 -24.64 5.95 -12.42
N ASP A 269 -25.45 6.33 -13.42
CA ASP A 269 -26.80 5.82 -13.66
C ASP A 269 -27.31 6.24 -15.06
N MET A 270 -28.59 6.01 -15.32
CA MET A 270 -29.21 6.25 -16.63
C MET A 270 -29.37 7.75 -16.97
N ASP A 271 -29.31 8.64 -15.99
CA ASP A 271 -29.39 10.09 -16.15
C ASP A 271 -28.00 10.76 -16.03
N SER A 272 -26.90 10.03 -16.25
CA SER A 272 -25.56 10.62 -16.38
C SER A 272 -25.36 11.38 -17.71
N MET A 273 -24.61 12.48 -17.66
CA MET A 273 -24.35 13.43 -18.76
C MET A 273 -23.66 12.78 -19.95
N VAL A 274 -22.72 11.85 -19.72
CA VAL A 274 -22.09 11.06 -20.79
C VAL A 274 -23.11 10.29 -21.63
N LEU A 275 -24.12 9.67 -21.00
CA LEU A 275 -25.17 8.94 -21.70
C LEU A 275 -26.08 9.89 -22.47
N ALA A 276 -26.44 11.05 -21.88
CA ALA A 276 -27.26 12.06 -22.55
C ALA A 276 -26.55 12.72 -23.75
N TRP A 277 -25.25 12.99 -23.65
CA TRP A 277 -24.43 13.48 -24.75
C TRP A 277 -24.27 12.46 -25.88
N ILE A 278 -24.12 11.17 -25.55
CA ILE A 278 -24.16 10.09 -26.54
C ILE A 278 -25.55 10.03 -27.19
N HIS A 279 -26.62 9.85 -26.42
CA HIS A 279 -27.97 9.54 -26.89
C HIS A 279 -28.61 10.66 -27.72
N SER A 280 -28.68 11.87 -27.17
CA SER A 280 -29.42 12.99 -27.77
C SER A 280 -28.52 14.18 -28.14
N GLY A 281 -27.37 14.32 -27.48
CA GLY A 281 -26.31 15.25 -27.87
C GLY A 281 -25.55 14.82 -29.14
N GLY A 282 -25.71 13.58 -29.60
CA GLY A 282 -25.15 13.07 -30.86
C GLY A 282 -23.67 12.69 -30.81
N ALA A 283 -23.06 12.60 -29.63
CA ALA A 283 -21.67 12.20 -29.49
C ALA A 283 -21.44 10.78 -30.04
N HIS A 284 -20.26 10.58 -30.62
CA HIS A 284 -19.78 9.31 -31.15
C HIS A 284 -18.40 8.93 -30.60
N GLN A 285 -17.62 9.94 -30.22
CA GLN A 285 -16.57 9.82 -29.21
C GLN A 285 -16.80 10.91 -28.15
N PHE A 286 -16.65 10.56 -26.88
CA PHE A 286 -16.78 11.45 -25.72
C PHE A 286 -15.54 11.26 -24.85
N PHE A 287 -14.93 12.35 -24.38
CA PHE A 287 -13.78 12.32 -23.49
C PHE A 287 -13.92 13.31 -22.33
N GLY A 288 -13.65 12.83 -21.11
CA GLY A 288 -13.59 13.63 -19.88
C GLY A 288 -13.14 12.77 -18.70
N HIS A 289 -13.33 13.28 -17.48
CA HIS A 289 -12.96 12.59 -16.24
C HIS A 289 -14.17 11.94 -15.56
N VAL A 290 -13.96 10.77 -14.96
CA VAL A 290 -14.95 10.11 -14.08
C VAL A 290 -14.84 10.57 -12.62
N VAL A 291 -14.13 11.68 -12.36
CA VAL A 291 -13.72 12.15 -11.02
C VAL A 291 -13.76 13.69 -10.92
N PRO A 292 -13.67 14.28 -9.71
CA PRO A 292 -13.43 15.71 -9.54
C PRO A 292 -12.04 16.10 -10.05
N GLN A 293 -11.97 17.12 -10.91
CA GLN A 293 -10.69 17.61 -11.45
C GLN A 293 -9.97 18.58 -10.50
N PHE A 294 -8.65 18.67 -10.68
CA PHE A 294 -7.80 19.66 -10.03
C PHE A 294 -7.42 20.81 -10.97
N ARG A 295 -6.85 21.89 -10.43
CA ARG A 295 -6.46 23.10 -11.18
C ARG A 295 -5.29 22.89 -12.15
N THR A 296 -4.64 21.74 -12.05
CA THR A 296 -3.55 21.24 -12.88
C THR A 296 -3.94 19.85 -13.37
N CYS A 297 -4.46 19.78 -14.60
CA CYS A 297 -4.78 18.53 -15.29
C CYS A 297 -4.18 18.56 -16.70
N TRP A 298 -3.66 17.41 -17.14
CA TRP A 298 -2.96 17.24 -18.41
C TRP A 298 -3.90 16.95 -19.57
N ALA A 299 -5.17 16.64 -19.30
CA ALA A 299 -6.21 16.37 -20.30
C ALA A 299 -6.34 17.41 -21.43
N TRP A 300 -5.92 18.66 -21.19
CA TRP A 300 -5.85 19.72 -22.20
C TRP A 300 -4.84 19.44 -23.33
N GLU A 301 -3.84 18.58 -23.13
CA GLU A 301 -2.82 18.24 -24.13
C GLU A 301 -3.36 17.40 -25.30
N VAL A 302 -4.56 16.81 -25.16
CA VAL A 302 -5.31 16.26 -26.31
C VAL A 302 -5.59 17.34 -27.37
N ALA A 303 -5.69 18.62 -26.98
CA ALA A 303 -5.82 19.73 -27.92
C ALA A 303 -4.54 19.94 -28.77
N HIS A 304 -3.34 19.73 -28.22
CA HIS A 304 -2.10 19.75 -28.99
C HIS A 304 -2.12 18.64 -30.05
N TRP A 305 -2.36 17.39 -29.61
CA TRP A 305 -2.39 16.23 -30.50
C TRP A 305 -3.47 16.30 -31.58
N PHE A 306 -4.67 16.77 -31.24
CA PHE A 306 -5.82 16.76 -32.14
C PHE A 306 -5.97 18.02 -33.00
N LEU A 307 -5.74 19.21 -32.43
CA LEU A 307 -6.04 20.50 -33.05
C LEU A 307 -4.81 21.22 -33.59
N ALA A 308 -3.66 21.16 -32.91
CA ALA A 308 -2.43 21.78 -33.43
C ALA A 308 -1.76 20.92 -34.52
N LEU A 309 -1.89 19.59 -34.43
CA LEU A 309 -1.35 18.63 -35.41
C LEU A 309 -2.45 18.12 -36.37
N GLN A 310 -3.18 19.06 -36.96
CA GLN A 310 -4.36 18.80 -37.80
C GLN A 310 -4.15 17.68 -38.82
N GLY A 311 -5.11 16.76 -38.90
CA GLY A 311 -5.10 15.58 -39.77
C GLY A 311 -4.12 14.47 -39.37
N ARG A 312 -3.10 14.73 -38.53
CA ARG A 312 -2.03 13.78 -38.19
C ARG A 312 -2.50 12.64 -37.30
N PHE A 313 -3.38 12.93 -36.34
CA PHE A 313 -3.93 11.95 -35.40
C PHE A 313 -5.48 11.94 -35.44
N THR A 314 -6.10 10.79 -35.15
CA THR A 314 -7.51 10.77 -34.74
C THR A 314 -7.69 11.34 -33.34
N PHE A 315 -8.94 11.61 -32.94
CA PHE A 315 -9.24 11.96 -31.55
C PHE A 315 -8.85 10.84 -30.57
N ALA A 316 -9.15 9.59 -30.88
CA ALA A 316 -8.74 8.43 -30.06
C ALA A 316 -7.21 8.26 -29.99
N GLU A 317 -6.50 8.41 -31.12
CA GLU A 317 -5.03 8.47 -31.14
C GLU A 317 -4.51 9.62 -30.25
N SER A 318 -5.19 10.78 -30.25
CA SER A 318 -4.80 11.95 -29.44
C SER A 318 -5.02 11.75 -27.93
N VAL A 319 -6.05 10.99 -27.54
CA VAL A 319 -6.28 10.59 -26.14
C VAL A 319 -5.25 9.56 -25.68
N HIS A 320 -4.94 8.55 -26.49
CA HIS A 320 -3.86 7.62 -26.19
C HIS A 320 -2.50 8.34 -26.07
N LEU A 321 -2.21 9.32 -26.94
CA LEU A 321 -0.99 10.15 -26.84
C LEU A 321 -0.94 11.04 -25.59
N LEU A 322 -2.08 11.43 -25.00
CA LEU A 322 -2.11 12.02 -23.65
C LEU A 322 -1.66 10.98 -22.62
N HIS A 323 -2.27 9.80 -22.60
CA HIS A 323 -2.00 8.78 -21.57
C HIS A 323 -0.53 8.35 -21.59
N GLN A 324 -0.01 8.09 -22.80
CA GLN A 324 1.40 7.80 -23.07
C GLN A 324 2.35 8.87 -22.53
N ASP A 325 2.01 10.14 -22.70
CA ASP A 325 2.83 11.25 -22.20
C ASP A 325 2.69 11.48 -20.68
N VAL A 326 1.51 11.28 -20.11
CA VAL A 326 1.28 11.28 -18.65
C VAL A 326 2.12 10.18 -17.97
N ILE A 327 2.17 8.98 -18.55
CA ILE A 327 3.05 7.89 -18.10
C ILE A 327 4.52 8.28 -18.23
N ALA A 328 4.94 8.82 -19.38
CA ALA A 328 6.32 9.30 -19.58
C ALA A 328 6.72 10.47 -18.66
N ARG A 329 5.76 11.25 -18.14
CA ARG A 329 5.99 12.24 -17.08
C ARG A 329 6.11 11.58 -15.71
N LEU A 330 5.26 10.61 -15.37
CA LEU A 330 5.27 9.86 -14.11
C LEU A 330 6.60 9.15 -13.87
N GLU A 331 7.12 8.44 -14.88
CA GLU A 331 8.42 7.75 -14.81
C GLU A 331 9.61 8.70 -14.66
N ALA A 332 9.41 10.00 -14.92
CA ALA A 332 10.46 10.98 -15.00
C ALA A 332 10.24 12.21 -14.09
N THR A 333 9.42 12.07 -13.03
CA THR A 333 9.24 13.06 -11.97
C THR A 333 9.25 12.44 -10.57
N ALA A 334 9.99 13.08 -9.66
CA ALA A 334 10.09 12.72 -8.25
C ALA A 334 9.29 13.68 -7.33
N ASP A 335 8.55 14.62 -7.91
CA ASP A 335 7.74 15.59 -7.19
C ASP A 335 6.36 14.99 -6.83
N GLU A 336 6.07 14.80 -5.54
CA GLU A 336 4.88 14.07 -5.07
C GLU A 336 3.56 14.73 -5.49
N GLU A 337 3.48 16.07 -5.51
CA GLU A 337 2.30 16.82 -5.97
C GLU A 337 2.05 16.60 -7.47
N THR A 338 3.10 16.70 -8.30
CA THR A 338 3.01 16.37 -9.73
C THR A 338 2.66 14.89 -9.96
N ARG A 339 3.21 13.96 -9.16
CA ARG A 339 2.88 12.52 -9.25
C ARG A 339 1.41 12.25 -8.91
N PHE A 340 0.84 12.94 -7.92
CA PHE A 340 -0.57 12.85 -7.55
C PHE A 340 -1.47 13.25 -8.73
N PHE A 341 -1.27 14.43 -9.33
CA PHE A 341 -2.12 14.90 -10.43
C PHE A 341 -1.99 14.03 -11.69
N LEU A 342 -0.77 13.63 -12.07
CA LEU A 342 -0.55 12.74 -13.21
C LEU A 342 -1.14 11.34 -12.99
N THR A 343 -1.16 10.85 -11.74
CA THR A 343 -1.81 9.57 -11.40
C THR A 343 -3.33 9.68 -11.56
N SER A 344 -3.92 10.79 -11.10
CA SER A 344 -5.33 11.11 -11.31
C SER A 344 -5.68 11.14 -12.79
N ASP A 345 -4.99 11.92 -13.63
CA ASP A 345 -5.27 11.97 -15.07
C ASP A 345 -5.12 10.57 -15.74
N ARG A 346 -4.10 9.79 -15.38
CA ARG A 346 -3.85 8.44 -15.95
C ARG A 346 -4.99 7.46 -15.67
N ASP A 347 -5.53 7.45 -14.46
CA ASP A 347 -6.48 6.42 -14.01
C ASP A 347 -7.96 6.90 -14.03
N SER A 348 -8.22 8.17 -14.37
CA SER A 348 -9.58 8.75 -14.37
C SER A 348 -10.05 9.39 -15.69
N THR A 349 -9.16 9.64 -16.66
CA THR A 349 -9.56 10.08 -17.99
C THR A 349 -10.02 8.89 -18.84
N VAL A 350 -11.06 9.09 -19.67
CA VAL A 350 -11.68 7.99 -20.42
C VAL A 350 -12.20 8.45 -21.78
N LEU A 351 -12.01 7.60 -22.79
CA LEU A 351 -12.68 7.70 -24.09
C LEU A 351 -13.89 6.76 -24.12
N TYR A 352 -15.09 7.31 -24.24
CA TYR A 352 -16.29 6.55 -24.60
C TYR A 352 -16.50 6.60 -26.13
N GLY A 353 -16.72 5.43 -26.75
CA GLY A 353 -16.94 5.28 -28.20
C GLY A 353 -16.13 4.15 -28.83
N ASP A 354 -16.15 4.07 -30.16
CA ASP A 354 -15.31 3.18 -30.98
C ASP A 354 -13.89 3.78 -31.11
N PRO A 355 -12.83 3.17 -30.55
CA PRO A 355 -11.47 3.73 -30.58
C PRO A 355 -10.81 3.72 -31.96
N ALA A 356 -11.36 3.02 -32.96
CA ALA A 356 -10.91 3.13 -34.36
C ALA A 356 -11.84 3.98 -35.24
N TRP A 357 -12.91 4.56 -34.68
CA TRP A 357 -13.73 5.53 -35.41
C TRP A 357 -12.91 6.81 -35.63
N ALA A 358 -12.57 7.06 -36.90
CA ALA A 358 -11.67 8.13 -37.27
C ALA A 358 -12.39 9.48 -37.39
N ALA A 359 -12.47 10.21 -36.29
CA ALA A 359 -12.60 11.66 -36.31
C ALA A 359 -11.20 12.30 -36.44
N ARG A 360 -10.98 13.17 -37.45
CA ARG A 360 -9.73 13.93 -37.65
C ARG A 360 -10.02 15.40 -37.95
N VAL A 361 -9.24 16.33 -37.40
CA VAL A 361 -9.37 17.77 -37.71
C VAL A 361 -8.86 18.07 -39.11
N LYS A 362 -9.61 18.86 -39.88
CA LYS A 362 -9.18 19.25 -41.22
C LYS A 362 -7.99 20.23 -41.16
N PRO A 363 -6.92 20.01 -41.95
CA PRO A 363 -5.86 21.00 -42.11
C PRO A 363 -6.38 22.34 -42.65
N CYS A 364 -6.33 23.37 -41.81
CA CYS A 364 -6.67 24.78 -42.11
C CYS A 364 -5.66 25.79 -41.52
N ALA A 365 -4.73 25.34 -40.68
CA ALA A 365 -3.59 26.07 -40.15
C ALA A 365 -2.27 25.36 -40.55
N GLU A 366 -1.14 26.05 -40.47
CA GLU A 366 0.17 25.39 -40.59
C GLU A 366 0.50 24.66 -39.28
N PRO A 367 0.98 23.40 -39.31
CA PRO A 367 1.36 22.69 -38.10
C PRO A 367 2.64 23.29 -37.51
N PRO A 368 2.82 23.30 -36.18
CA PRO A 368 3.98 23.90 -35.52
C PRO A 368 5.32 23.24 -35.91
N TYR A 369 5.28 21.97 -36.35
CA TYR A 369 6.43 21.27 -36.89
C TYR A 369 6.03 20.21 -37.94
N GLU A 370 6.92 19.99 -38.90
CA GLU A 370 6.94 18.79 -39.74
C GLU A 370 7.70 17.67 -39.03
N GLN A 371 7.30 16.42 -39.28
CA GLN A 371 8.06 15.24 -38.86
C GLN A 371 8.13 14.23 -40.01
N THR A 372 9.20 13.46 -40.04
CA THR A 372 9.34 12.27 -40.90
C THR A 372 9.80 11.10 -40.05
N LEU A 373 9.27 9.92 -40.35
CA LEU A 373 9.69 8.66 -39.76
C LEU A 373 10.27 7.79 -40.88
N SER A 374 11.56 7.48 -40.79
CA SER A 374 12.26 6.63 -41.76
C SER A 374 12.72 5.34 -41.10
N ILE A 375 12.68 4.23 -41.84
CA ILE A 375 12.90 2.88 -41.30
C ILE A 375 13.85 2.12 -42.22
N GLU A 376 14.96 1.63 -41.68
CA GLU A 376 15.97 0.83 -42.38
C GLU A 376 16.02 -0.58 -41.78
N ASP A 377 15.92 -1.62 -42.63
CA ASP A 377 16.08 -3.03 -42.22
C ASP A 377 17.58 -3.37 -42.16
N LEU A 378 18.09 -3.59 -40.94
CA LEU A 378 19.49 -3.92 -40.67
C LEU A 378 19.77 -5.43 -40.83
N GLY A 379 18.75 -6.21 -41.17
CA GLY A 379 18.81 -7.66 -41.30
C GLY A 379 18.56 -8.41 -39.99
N GLY A 380 18.13 -9.67 -40.13
CA GLY A 380 17.86 -10.55 -38.97
C GLY A 380 16.68 -10.10 -38.10
N GLY A 381 15.78 -9.27 -38.64
CA GLY A 381 14.65 -8.69 -37.91
C GLY A 381 14.98 -7.38 -37.18
N LYS A 382 16.23 -6.90 -37.23
CA LYS A 382 16.60 -5.60 -36.67
C LYS A 382 16.19 -4.47 -37.60
N VAL A 383 15.72 -3.38 -37.02
CA VAL A 383 15.42 -2.13 -37.73
C VAL A 383 16.10 -0.95 -37.05
N GLN A 384 16.51 0.03 -37.84
CA GLN A 384 16.78 1.40 -37.40
C GLN A 384 15.55 2.25 -37.73
N ILE A 385 15.15 3.09 -36.79
CA ILE A 385 13.97 3.97 -36.84
C ILE A 385 14.45 5.38 -36.56
N ASP A 386 14.24 6.27 -37.52
CA ASP A 386 14.76 7.61 -37.52
C ASP A 386 13.61 8.62 -37.61
N LEU A 387 13.30 9.24 -36.46
CA LEU A 387 12.34 10.34 -36.31
C LEU A 387 13.08 11.67 -36.47
N VAL A 388 12.83 12.38 -37.57
CA VAL A 388 13.37 13.72 -37.83
C VAL A 388 12.26 14.74 -37.73
N VAL A 389 12.48 15.80 -36.95
CA VAL A 389 11.52 16.87 -36.67
C VAL A 389 12.09 18.19 -37.19
N THR A 390 11.26 19.01 -37.86
CA THR A 390 11.63 20.37 -38.29
C THR A 390 10.57 21.37 -37.85
N ALA A 391 10.95 22.28 -36.96
CA ALA A 391 10.06 23.31 -36.42
C ALA A 391 9.70 24.36 -37.49
N LYS A 392 8.43 24.79 -37.51
CA LYS A 392 7.89 25.83 -38.40
C LYS A 392 7.75 27.18 -37.70
N CYS A 393 7.39 27.14 -36.41
CA CYS A 393 7.35 28.28 -35.50
C CYS A 393 8.35 28.07 -34.34
N GLU A 394 8.33 28.98 -33.37
CA GLU A 394 8.92 28.71 -32.06
C GLU A 394 8.14 27.58 -31.38
N TRP A 395 8.81 26.53 -30.91
CA TRP A 395 8.20 25.34 -30.33
C TRP A 395 8.71 25.07 -28.90
N GLY A 396 7.81 24.70 -27.99
CA GLY A 396 8.08 24.64 -26.55
C GLY A 396 8.90 23.43 -26.08
N ALA A 397 9.49 23.55 -24.89
CA ALA A 397 10.10 22.41 -24.17
C ALA A 397 9.06 21.47 -23.53
N ALA A 398 7.82 21.94 -23.37
CA ALA A 398 6.76 21.26 -22.64
C ALA A 398 5.92 20.32 -23.52
N GLU A 399 5.96 20.48 -24.84
CA GLU A 399 5.06 19.82 -25.79
C GLU A 399 5.79 18.70 -26.55
N PRO A 400 5.35 17.43 -26.47
CA PRO A 400 6.08 16.33 -27.09
C PRO A 400 5.83 16.23 -28.60
N VAL A 401 6.68 15.43 -29.25
CA VAL A 401 6.49 14.92 -30.61
C VAL A 401 6.28 13.41 -30.54
N ALA A 402 5.26 12.90 -31.24
CA ALA A 402 4.89 11.50 -31.25
C ALA A 402 4.94 10.89 -32.65
N ALA A 403 5.30 9.62 -32.78
CA ALA A 403 5.27 8.86 -34.03
C ALA A 403 4.91 7.39 -33.80
N PHE A 404 3.73 6.98 -34.25
CA PHE A 404 3.34 5.57 -34.28
C PHE A 404 4.18 4.79 -35.28
N LEU A 405 4.68 3.63 -34.87
CA LEU A 405 5.41 2.70 -35.71
C LEU A 405 4.45 1.85 -36.56
N PRO A 406 4.79 1.50 -37.83
CA PRO A 406 3.94 0.68 -38.68
C PRO A 406 3.94 -0.82 -38.32
N PHE A 407 4.69 -1.22 -37.28
CA PHE A 407 4.79 -2.56 -36.71
C PHE A 407 5.30 -2.44 -35.26
N ARG A 408 5.10 -3.49 -34.45
CA ARG A 408 5.67 -3.56 -33.09
C ARG A 408 7.17 -3.93 -33.11
N ILE A 409 7.94 -3.45 -32.13
CA ILE A 409 9.37 -3.72 -31.92
C ILE A 409 9.64 -4.21 -30.49
N ALA A 410 10.71 -5.00 -30.31
CA ALA A 410 11.19 -5.42 -29.00
C ALA A 410 12.65 -5.01 -28.80
N GLY A 411 13.01 -4.65 -27.57
CA GLY A 411 14.37 -4.23 -27.20
C GLY A 411 14.78 -2.92 -27.88
N ALA A 412 13.94 -1.89 -27.77
CA ALA A 412 14.22 -0.56 -28.29
C ALA A 412 15.45 0.06 -27.59
N LEU A 413 16.34 0.65 -28.38
CA LEU A 413 17.57 1.31 -27.94
C LEU A 413 17.70 2.65 -28.65
N VAL A 414 17.67 3.75 -27.90
CA VAL A 414 17.94 5.10 -28.43
C VAL A 414 19.45 5.24 -28.69
N GLU A 415 19.88 5.11 -29.94
CA GLU A 415 21.30 5.23 -30.31
C GLU A 415 21.80 6.68 -30.28
N ARG A 416 20.93 7.62 -30.69
CA ARG A 416 21.21 9.06 -30.66
C ARG A 416 19.91 9.83 -30.49
N SER A 417 19.91 10.77 -29.56
CA SER A 417 18.81 11.71 -29.37
C SER A 417 19.32 13.14 -29.39
N GLU A 418 18.60 14.01 -30.09
CA GLU A 418 18.69 15.47 -29.95
C GLU A 418 17.45 16.03 -29.19
N ALA A 419 16.58 15.14 -28.72
CA ALA A 419 15.55 15.40 -27.72
C ALA A 419 16.13 15.26 -26.29
N ALA A 420 15.65 16.10 -25.37
CA ALA A 420 16.02 16.11 -23.96
C ALA A 420 15.46 14.90 -23.19
N ARG A 421 14.33 14.34 -23.62
CA ARG A 421 13.78 13.05 -23.18
C ARG A 421 13.20 12.29 -24.36
N VAL A 422 13.34 10.97 -24.37
CA VAL A 422 12.70 10.06 -25.34
C VAL A 422 12.11 8.88 -24.56
N ALA A 423 10.86 8.57 -24.84
CA ALA A 423 10.15 7.36 -24.45
C ALA A 423 9.83 6.54 -25.71
N VAL A 424 9.86 5.21 -25.58
CA VAL A 424 9.60 4.28 -26.68
C VAL A 424 8.87 3.07 -26.10
N SER A 425 7.63 2.84 -26.52
CA SER A 425 6.91 1.58 -26.27
C SER A 425 7.22 0.59 -27.41
N ASP A 426 6.58 -0.58 -27.42
CA ASP A 426 6.69 -1.50 -28.54
C ASP A 426 6.11 -0.94 -29.88
N ASP A 427 5.24 0.07 -29.87
CA ASP A 427 4.57 0.58 -31.08
C ASP A 427 4.61 2.12 -31.29
N LEU A 428 5.18 2.89 -30.35
CA LEU A 428 5.18 4.35 -30.33
C LEU A 428 6.57 4.93 -29.97
N VAL A 429 6.95 6.02 -30.63
CA VAL A 429 8.08 6.88 -30.23
C VAL A 429 7.54 8.23 -29.75
N LEU A 430 7.97 8.67 -28.57
CA LEU A 430 7.58 9.94 -27.94
C LEU A 430 8.84 10.73 -27.54
N ALA A 431 9.04 11.93 -28.08
CA ALA A 431 10.26 12.71 -27.94
C ALA A 431 9.99 14.16 -27.52
N ARG A 432 10.71 14.64 -26.50
CA ARG A 432 10.63 16.01 -25.98
C ARG A 432 11.91 16.77 -26.27
N PHE A 433 11.84 17.80 -27.10
CA PHE A 433 13.00 18.62 -27.41
C PHE A 433 13.18 19.75 -26.39
N ALA A 434 14.38 20.31 -26.30
CA ALA A 434 14.54 21.67 -25.79
C ALA A 434 13.83 22.66 -26.76
N PRO A 435 13.56 23.93 -26.39
CA PRO A 435 12.84 24.84 -27.26
C PRO A 435 13.50 24.94 -28.64
N LEU A 436 12.69 24.88 -29.70
CA LEU A 436 13.14 24.91 -31.08
C LEU A 436 12.74 26.22 -31.73
N HIS A 437 13.67 26.83 -32.48
CA HIS A 437 13.39 28.03 -33.24
C HIS A 437 12.81 27.69 -34.62
N ALA A 438 12.11 28.62 -35.25
CA ALA A 438 11.58 28.40 -36.60
C ALA A 438 12.69 28.00 -37.60
N GLY A 439 12.57 26.81 -38.20
CA GLY A 439 13.57 26.20 -39.08
C GLY A 439 14.58 25.27 -38.40
N ASP A 440 14.54 25.09 -37.08
CA ASP A 440 15.37 24.09 -36.40
C ASP A 440 14.99 22.67 -36.81
N THR A 441 15.99 21.87 -37.17
CA THR A 441 15.86 20.42 -37.36
C THR A 441 16.49 19.67 -36.19
N ARG A 442 15.88 18.57 -35.75
CA ARG A 442 16.39 17.64 -34.72
C ARG A 442 16.09 16.19 -35.11
N LYS A 443 16.91 15.25 -34.63
CA LYS A 443 16.75 13.81 -34.87
C LYS A 443 16.71 12.97 -33.59
N VAL A 444 15.89 11.94 -33.59
CA VAL A 444 15.96 10.79 -32.69
C VAL A 444 16.16 9.53 -33.53
N SER A 445 17.18 8.73 -33.20
CA SER A 445 17.55 7.47 -33.84
C SER A 445 17.44 6.34 -32.83
N ILE A 446 16.65 5.32 -33.18
CA ILE A 446 16.32 4.16 -32.35
C ILE A 446 16.64 2.89 -33.15
N GLN A 447 17.26 1.89 -32.52
CA GLN A 447 17.26 0.52 -33.04
C GLN A 447 16.28 -0.35 -32.25
N GLY A 448 15.67 -1.32 -32.92
CA GLY A 448 14.80 -2.32 -32.28
C GLY A 448 14.74 -3.61 -33.10
N THR A 449 14.12 -4.65 -32.55
CA THR A 449 13.85 -5.91 -33.27
C THR A 449 12.37 -5.99 -33.62
N ARG A 450 12.02 -5.93 -34.89
CA ARG A 450 10.63 -6.02 -35.37
C ARG A 450 10.00 -7.35 -34.94
N THR A 451 8.75 -7.30 -34.45
CA THR A 451 7.95 -8.47 -34.12
C THR A 451 6.82 -8.66 -35.15
N ASP A 452 6.49 -9.90 -35.48
CA ASP A 452 5.52 -10.26 -36.55
C ASP A 452 4.05 -10.13 -36.09
N GLY A 453 3.73 -9.18 -35.20
CA GLY A 453 2.43 -9.01 -34.55
C GLY A 453 2.08 -10.11 -33.53
N LEU A 454 2.57 -11.33 -33.74
CA LEU A 454 2.57 -12.38 -32.72
C LEU A 454 3.57 -12.02 -31.61
N ARG A 455 3.07 -11.46 -30.50
CA ARG A 455 3.70 -11.72 -29.20
C ARG A 455 3.74 -13.24 -29.06
N ARG A 456 4.95 -13.81 -29.14
CA ARG A 456 5.13 -15.27 -28.95
C ARG A 456 4.51 -15.59 -27.61
N ALA A 457 3.41 -16.35 -27.62
CA ALA A 457 2.76 -16.79 -26.39
C ALA A 457 3.82 -17.43 -25.49
N ALA A 458 4.23 -16.69 -24.46
CA ALA A 458 4.90 -17.26 -23.32
C ALA A 458 3.88 -18.25 -22.78
N ARG A 459 4.08 -19.53 -23.08
CA ARG A 459 3.15 -20.58 -22.65
C ARG A 459 2.92 -20.39 -21.16
N ARG A 460 1.68 -20.53 -20.68
CA ARG A 460 1.42 -21.15 -19.37
C ARG A 460 1.92 -22.60 -19.41
N GLY A 461 3.24 -22.74 -19.52
CA GLY A 461 3.97 -23.98 -19.45
C GLY A 461 4.23 -24.27 -17.99
N THR A 462 4.03 -25.53 -17.61
CA THR A 462 4.51 -26.13 -16.37
C THR A 462 5.89 -25.54 -16.03
N PRO A 463 6.09 -24.99 -14.82
CA PRO A 463 7.07 -23.94 -14.57
C PRO A 463 8.46 -24.30 -15.09
N VAL A 464 8.86 -23.60 -16.16
CA VAL A 464 10.26 -23.54 -16.54
C VAL A 464 10.93 -22.66 -15.50
N GLU A 465 11.90 -23.21 -14.80
CA GLU A 465 12.86 -22.44 -14.01
C GLU A 465 13.63 -21.50 -14.96
N LYS A 466 13.07 -20.33 -15.27
CA LYS A 466 13.89 -19.14 -15.54
C LYS A 466 14.85 -19.08 -14.36
N ALA A 467 16.15 -19.24 -14.61
CA ALA A 467 17.15 -19.39 -13.57
C ALA A 467 16.94 -18.30 -12.52
N ARG A 468 16.73 -18.69 -11.26
CA ARG A 468 16.49 -17.75 -10.17
C ARG A 468 17.56 -16.66 -10.24
N ALA A 469 17.14 -15.41 -10.41
CA ALA A 469 17.88 -14.33 -9.78
C ALA A 469 17.80 -14.63 -8.29
N ALA A 470 18.81 -15.33 -7.78
CA ALA A 470 18.85 -15.69 -6.37
C ALA A 470 18.85 -14.38 -5.56
N PRO A 471 18.15 -14.32 -4.40
CA PRO A 471 18.33 -13.20 -3.49
C PRO A 471 19.84 -13.01 -3.27
N LEU A 472 20.32 -11.80 -3.55
CA LEU A 472 21.75 -11.48 -3.58
C LEU A 472 22.33 -11.82 -2.20
N PRO A 473 23.25 -12.79 -2.11
CA PRO A 473 23.30 -13.76 -1.02
C PRO A 473 23.27 -13.09 0.35
N ASP A 474 22.17 -13.30 1.07
CA ASP A 474 21.83 -12.56 2.30
C ASP A 474 22.90 -12.70 3.39
N LEU A 475 23.70 -13.76 3.37
CA LEU A 475 24.91 -13.90 4.17
C LEU A 475 25.85 -14.90 3.49
N ALA A 476 27.13 -14.90 3.88
CA ALA A 476 28.05 -15.98 3.54
C ALA A 476 27.51 -17.36 4.02
N PRO A 477 27.84 -18.48 3.33
CA PRO A 477 27.37 -19.81 3.73
C PRO A 477 27.68 -20.12 5.19
N ALA A 478 26.63 -20.48 5.94
CA ALA A 478 26.74 -20.73 7.38
C ALA A 478 27.43 -22.07 7.67
N SER A 479 28.18 -22.11 8.78
CA SER A 479 28.69 -23.34 9.36
C SER A 479 27.59 -24.04 10.16
N THR A 480 27.58 -25.37 10.15
CA THR A 480 26.75 -26.20 11.04
C THR A 480 27.33 -26.29 12.47
N ALA A 481 28.44 -25.61 12.75
CA ALA A 481 28.94 -25.42 14.11
C ALA A 481 28.18 -24.25 14.77
N ALA A 482 27.79 -24.41 16.04
CA ALA A 482 27.08 -23.39 16.82
C ALA A 482 27.99 -22.27 17.36
N SER A 483 29.31 -22.34 17.15
CA SER A 483 30.30 -21.37 17.66
C SER A 483 31.56 -21.35 16.79
N VAL A 484 32.32 -20.25 16.84
CA VAL A 484 33.71 -20.17 16.34
C VAL A 484 34.69 -20.96 17.21
N LEU A 485 34.31 -21.32 18.44
CA LEU A 485 35.12 -22.22 19.28
C LEU A 485 34.71 -23.67 19.04
N VAL A 486 35.66 -24.45 18.53
CA VAL A 486 35.49 -25.84 18.12
C VAL A 486 36.55 -26.71 18.79
N ASP A 487 36.39 -28.04 18.71
CA ASP A 487 37.31 -29.01 19.34
C ASP A 487 37.45 -28.85 20.88
N VAL A 488 36.46 -28.22 21.53
CA VAL A 488 36.44 -27.85 22.97
C VAL A 488 36.61 -29.08 23.87
N LYS A 489 37.56 -29.00 24.80
CA LYS A 489 37.89 -30.06 25.77
C LYS A 489 38.21 -29.47 27.13
N VAL A 490 37.70 -30.09 28.19
CA VAL A 490 38.10 -29.86 29.58
C VAL A 490 39.05 -30.99 30.02
N GLY A 491 40.15 -30.66 30.69
CA GLY A 491 41.11 -31.67 31.15
C GLY A 491 42.03 -31.18 32.28
N PRO A 492 42.75 -32.10 32.95
CA PRO A 492 43.61 -31.76 34.08
C PRO A 492 44.87 -31.01 33.63
N ALA A 493 45.25 -29.99 34.41
CA ALA A 493 46.42 -29.16 34.16
C ALA A 493 47.73 -29.95 34.31
N SER A 494 48.44 -30.17 33.20
CA SER A 494 49.70 -30.91 33.15
C SER A 494 50.94 -30.01 33.39
N GLY A 495 50.84 -29.07 34.35
CA GLY A 495 51.92 -28.14 34.68
C GLY A 495 51.75 -27.48 36.05
N ARG A 496 52.83 -26.90 36.59
CA ARG A 496 52.71 -25.99 37.73
C ARG A 496 52.04 -24.69 37.26
N GLY A 497 51.01 -24.24 37.98
CA GLY A 497 50.27 -23.03 37.63
C GLY A 497 51.17 -21.82 37.39
N ALA A 498 50.86 -21.06 36.35
CA ALA A 498 51.51 -19.78 36.08
C ALA A 498 51.16 -18.77 37.19
N PRO A 499 52.04 -17.82 37.52
CA PRO A 499 51.67 -16.68 38.36
C PRO A 499 50.53 -15.91 37.69
N GLY A 500 49.50 -15.56 38.46
CA GLY A 500 48.33 -14.84 37.94
C GLY A 500 48.74 -13.53 37.29
N ALA A 501 48.53 -13.44 35.97
CA ALA A 501 48.73 -12.25 35.18
C ALA A 501 47.38 -11.85 34.59
N ASN A 502 46.78 -10.80 35.14
CA ASN A 502 45.58 -10.13 34.61
C ASN A 502 45.94 -9.27 33.38
N GLU A 503 46.91 -9.71 32.58
CA GLU A 503 47.72 -8.85 31.73
C GLU A 503 48.17 -9.54 30.45
N ALA A 504 48.24 -8.77 29.37
CA ALA A 504 48.82 -9.16 28.09
C ALA A 504 49.75 -8.06 27.56
N SER A 505 50.40 -8.28 26.42
CA SER A 505 51.12 -7.21 25.71
C SER A 505 50.93 -7.36 24.21
N ASP A 506 50.70 -6.23 23.54
CA ASP A 506 50.53 -6.15 22.09
C ASP A 506 51.83 -5.71 21.36
N GLY A 507 52.98 -5.82 22.03
CA GLY A 507 54.30 -5.44 21.52
C GLY A 507 54.64 -3.94 21.65
N GLU A 508 53.64 -3.06 21.73
CA GLU A 508 53.80 -1.64 22.06
C GLU A 508 53.43 -1.38 23.52
N ALA A 509 52.26 -1.88 23.93
CA ALA A 509 51.62 -1.59 25.20
C ALA A 509 51.51 -2.84 26.10
N ARG A 510 51.24 -2.60 27.38
CA ARG A 510 50.76 -3.61 28.34
C ARG A 510 49.25 -3.44 28.50
N TRP A 511 48.52 -4.54 28.38
CA TRP A 511 47.10 -4.61 28.72
C TRP A 511 46.97 -5.08 30.17
N SER A 512 46.01 -4.54 30.93
CA SER A 512 45.76 -4.89 32.34
C SER A 512 44.27 -4.87 32.65
N VAL A 513 43.76 -5.89 33.36
CA VAL A 513 42.37 -5.96 33.83
C VAL A 513 42.25 -5.44 35.26
N ASP A 514 41.50 -4.35 35.44
CA ASP A 514 40.98 -3.91 36.74
C ASP A 514 39.58 -4.52 36.94
N ALA A 515 39.56 -5.69 37.56
CA ALA A 515 38.33 -6.43 37.86
C ALA A 515 37.45 -5.76 38.94
N ALA A 516 37.96 -4.75 39.67
CA ALA A 516 37.19 -4.01 40.68
C ALA A 516 36.46 -2.80 40.06
N ALA A 517 37.06 -2.17 39.05
CA ALA A 517 36.43 -1.11 38.26
C ALA A 517 35.65 -1.61 37.04
N GLY A 518 35.75 -2.90 36.69
CA GLY A 518 35.20 -3.44 35.44
C GLY A 518 35.89 -2.84 34.21
N LYS A 519 37.22 -2.64 34.26
CA LYS A 519 37.98 -1.97 33.20
C LYS A 519 39.12 -2.82 32.64
N VAL A 520 39.42 -2.62 31.37
CA VAL A 520 40.62 -3.10 30.70
C VAL A 520 41.43 -1.89 30.21
N LEU A 521 42.65 -1.75 30.71
CA LEU A 521 43.53 -0.61 30.47
C LEU A 521 44.64 -1.00 29.49
N ARG A 522 44.87 -0.20 28.44
CA ARG A 522 46.10 -0.22 27.62
C ARG A 522 47.05 0.81 28.18
N VAL A 523 48.23 0.40 28.59
CA VAL A 523 49.19 1.23 29.34
C VAL A 523 50.54 1.25 28.64
N ASP A 524 51.17 2.43 28.53
CA ASP A 524 52.55 2.55 28.05
C ASP A 524 53.52 1.90 29.06
N PRO A 525 54.34 0.91 28.65
CA PRO A 525 55.18 0.13 29.56
C PRO A 525 56.44 0.88 30.02
N ARG A 526 56.65 2.13 29.59
CA ARG A 526 57.81 2.99 29.91
C ARG A 526 57.42 4.15 30.81
N SER A 527 56.29 4.82 30.54
CA SER A 527 55.80 5.94 31.36
C SER A 527 54.75 5.53 32.39
N GLY A 528 53.97 4.48 32.11
CA GLY A 528 52.79 4.10 32.90
C GLY A 528 51.52 4.88 32.55
N ASP A 529 51.53 5.69 31.48
CA ASP A 529 50.36 6.43 31.03
C ASP A 529 49.29 5.49 30.45
N ILE A 530 48.01 5.75 30.74
CA ILE A 530 46.88 5.04 30.13
C ILE A 530 46.70 5.57 28.70
N LEU A 531 46.94 4.71 27.72
CA LEU A 531 46.82 4.99 26.29
C LEU A 531 45.37 4.86 25.79
N SER A 532 44.61 3.92 26.38
CA SER A 532 43.17 3.75 26.16
C SER A 532 42.58 2.92 27.30
N GLU A 533 41.32 3.14 27.66
CA GLU A 533 40.58 2.29 28.59
C GLU A 533 39.25 1.82 27.97
N ILE A 534 38.86 0.57 28.28
CA ILE A 534 37.62 -0.05 27.83
C ILE A 534 36.86 -0.50 29.07
N HIS A 535 35.61 -0.05 29.21
CA HIS A 535 34.76 -0.32 30.37
C HIS A 535 33.81 -1.47 30.04
N PHE A 536 33.56 -2.34 31.01
CA PHE A 536 32.61 -3.44 30.95
C PHE A 536 31.66 -3.32 32.17
N PRO A 537 30.72 -2.36 32.13
CA PRO A 537 29.94 -1.97 33.30
C PRO A 537 28.99 -3.09 33.74
N GLY A 538 29.16 -3.61 34.96
CA GLY A 538 28.36 -4.72 35.50
C GLY A 538 28.90 -6.12 35.18
N HIS A 539 29.91 -6.23 34.31
CA HIS A 539 30.53 -7.50 33.92
C HIS A 539 31.66 -7.91 34.88
N ARG A 540 31.84 -9.22 35.07
CA ARG A 540 32.86 -9.81 35.95
C ARG A 540 34.08 -10.28 35.16
N ILE A 541 34.75 -9.33 34.52
CA ILE A 541 36.00 -9.58 33.78
C ILE A 541 37.15 -9.98 34.72
N THR A 542 37.96 -10.96 34.29
CA THR A 542 38.93 -11.65 35.15
C THR A 542 40.37 -11.50 34.67
N CYS A 543 40.65 -11.89 33.43
CA CYS A 543 41.96 -11.89 32.81
C CYS A 543 41.84 -11.65 31.30
N CYS A 544 42.97 -11.35 30.64
CA CYS A 544 43.00 -11.12 29.19
C CYS A 544 44.23 -11.74 28.52
N ALA A 545 44.15 -11.95 27.21
CA ALA A 545 45.21 -12.48 26.36
C ALA A 545 45.27 -11.73 25.03
N TRP A 546 46.47 -11.59 24.44
CA TRP A 546 46.67 -11.00 23.12
C TRP A 546 47.07 -12.09 22.13
N ASP A 547 46.35 -12.23 21.02
CA ASP A 547 46.59 -13.31 20.04
C ASP A 547 47.56 -12.94 18.90
N GLY A 548 47.80 -11.64 18.71
CA GLY A 548 48.51 -11.07 17.57
C GLY A 548 47.83 -9.82 17.01
N GLU A 549 46.49 -9.84 16.94
CA GLU A 549 45.63 -8.82 16.32
C GLU A 549 44.48 -8.35 17.25
N TYR A 550 44.01 -9.25 18.13
CA TYR A 550 42.87 -9.05 19.01
C TYR A 550 43.21 -9.31 20.47
N LEU A 551 42.58 -8.53 21.36
CA LEU A 551 42.59 -8.77 22.79
C LEU A 551 41.36 -9.61 23.16
N TRP A 552 41.60 -10.74 23.79
CA TRP A 552 40.58 -11.63 24.34
C TRP A 552 40.43 -11.33 25.83
N VAL A 553 39.21 -11.12 26.30
CA VAL A 553 38.90 -10.80 27.71
C VAL A 553 37.92 -11.84 28.24
N ALA A 554 38.24 -12.47 29.37
CA ALA A 554 37.42 -13.52 29.96
C ALA A 554 36.48 -12.97 31.05
N GLU A 555 35.20 -13.26 30.89
CA GLU A 555 34.15 -13.20 31.91
C GLU A 555 33.69 -14.63 32.23
N GLU A 556 32.93 -14.84 33.30
CA GLU A 556 32.41 -16.16 33.69
C GLU A 556 31.57 -16.81 32.57
N GLY A 557 32.13 -17.83 31.93
CA GLY A 557 31.51 -18.55 30.80
C GLY A 557 31.49 -17.78 29.46
N LEU A 558 32.14 -16.61 29.38
CA LEU A 558 32.10 -15.72 28.21
C LEU A 558 33.50 -15.23 27.80
N LEU A 559 33.73 -15.08 26.50
CA LEU A 559 34.96 -14.51 25.93
C LEU A 559 34.62 -13.32 25.02
N HIS A 560 34.98 -12.12 25.45
CA HIS A 560 34.85 -10.92 24.62
C HIS A 560 36.08 -10.78 23.72
N VAL A 561 35.86 -10.61 22.41
CA VAL A 561 36.92 -10.29 21.45
C VAL A 561 36.92 -8.79 21.21
N VAL A 562 38.08 -8.16 21.40
CA VAL A 562 38.25 -6.71 21.48
C VAL A 562 39.30 -6.26 20.48
N ALA A 563 38.97 -5.27 19.65
CA ALA A 563 39.89 -4.68 18.69
C ALA A 563 40.90 -3.75 19.36
N ARG A 564 42.14 -3.75 18.86
CA ARG A 564 43.29 -3.03 19.45
C ARG A 564 43.00 -1.57 19.76
N GLY A 565 42.77 -1.26 21.03
CA GLY A 565 42.51 0.10 21.51
C GLY A 565 41.23 0.75 20.99
N ARG A 566 40.30 -0.01 20.39
CA ARG A 566 38.99 0.47 19.91
C ARG A 566 37.87 -0.01 20.84
N GLU A 567 37.26 -1.14 20.56
CA GLU A 567 36.03 -1.59 21.24
C GLU A 567 35.82 -3.12 21.17
N VAL A 568 34.82 -3.61 21.90
CA VAL A 568 34.34 -4.99 21.81
C VAL A 568 33.73 -5.24 20.42
N LEU A 569 34.22 -6.25 19.71
CA LEU A 569 33.71 -6.68 18.40
C LEU A 569 32.50 -7.59 18.57
N PHE A 570 32.64 -8.64 19.39
CA PHE A 570 31.60 -9.61 19.71
C PHE A 570 31.99 -10.41 20.96
N THR A 571 31.01 -11.11 21.55
CA THR A 571 31.23 -12.06 22.66
C THR A 571 30.91 -13.48 22.19
N ILE A 572 31.75 -14.43 22.60
CA ILE A 572 31.63 -15.87 22.33
C ILE A 572 31.25 -16.59 23.64
N PRO A 573 30.18 -17.40 23.67
CA PRO A 573 29.91 -18.31 24.79
C PRO A 573 30.94 -19.43 24.89
N LEU A 574 31.43 -19.69 26.10
CA LEU A 574 32.26 -20.86 26.46
C LEU A 574 31.91 -21.33 27.90
N PRO A 575 30.71 -21.89 28.12
CA PRO A 575 30.22 -22.22 29.48
C PRO A 575 31.14 -23.18 30.25
N GLU A 576 31.87 -24.05 29.57
CA GLU A 576 32.83 -25.00 30.15
C GLU A 576 33.94 -24.30 30.96
N MET A 577 34.26 -23.06 30.60
CA MET A 577 35.28 -22.23 31.26
C MET A 577 34.87 -21.83 32.67
N GLY A 578 33.61 -21.46 32.89
CA GLY A 578 33.20 -20.73 34.10
C GLY A 578 34.10 -19.50 34.31
N GLU A 579 34.46 -19.20 35.55
CA GLU A 579 35.42 -18.15 35.89
C GLU A 579 36.85 -18.56 35.51
N ALA A 580 37.57 -17.71 34.77
CA ALA A 580 38.96 -17.97 34.36
C ALA A 580 39.98 -17.27 35.27
N ALA A 581 40.97 -18.00 35.78
CA ALA A 581 42.11 -17.43 36.51
C ALA A 581 43.28 -17.02 35.59
N HIS A 582 43.34 -17.57 34.39
CA HIS A 582 44.30 -17.18 33.35
C HIS A 582 43.78 -17.57 31.97
N LEU A 583 44.07 -16.75 30.97
CA LEU A 583 43.74 -16.96 29.56
C LEU A 583 45.02 -16.86 28.74
N ALA A 584 45.19 -17.73 27.75
CA ALA A 584 46.23 -17.65 26.75
C ALA A 584 45.67 -18.02 25.37
N VAL A 585 46.09 -17.29 24.33
CA VAL A 585 45.74 -17.56 22.93
C VAL A 585 47.03 -17.56 22.12
N ARG A 586 47.18 -18.52 21.20
CA ARG A 586 48.39 -18.68 20.37
C ARG A 586 48.02 -19.20 18.99
N GLY A 587 48.07 -18.33 17.98
CA GLY A 587 47.56 -18.67 16.66
C GLY A 587 46.06 -18.95 16.77
N ASP A 588 45.62 -20.15 16.39
CA ASP A 588 44.22 -20.61 16.50
C ASP A 588 43.94 -21.44 17.78
N GLU A 589 44.92 -21.64 18.68
CA GLU A 589 44.70 -22.35 19.95
C GLU A 589 44.34 -21.38 21.09
N LEU A 590 43.25 -21.65 21.80
CA LEU A 590 42.83 -20.95 23.01
C LEU A 590 42.85 -21.89 24.22
N THR A 591 43.41 -21.44 25.34
CA THR A 591 43.41 -22.16 26.61
C THR A 591 43.04 -21.24 27.78
N ALA A 592 42.10 -21.66 28.60
CA ALA A 592 41.69 -20.98 29.83
C ALA A 592 41.86 -21.90 31.05
N TRP A 593 42.48 -21.39 32.12
CA TRP A 593 42.61 -22.10 33.40
C TRP A 593 41.43 -21.73 34.30
N LYS A 594 40.66 -22.71 34.77
CA LYS A 594 39.44 -22.49 35.54
C LYS A 594 39.74 -22.13 37.00
N ALA A 595 39.19 -21.03 37.49
CA ALA A 595 39.49 -20.48 38.81
C ALA A 595 39.16 -21.47 39.94
N GLY A 596 40.06 -21.58 40.90
CA GLY A 596 39.91 -22.49 42.06
C GLY A 596 40.07 -23.98 41.76
N THR A 597 40.48 -24.38 40.55
CA THR A 597 40.63 -25.80 40.16
C THR A 597 41.97 -26.08 39.46
N ASP A 598 42.28 -27.36 39.26
CA ASP A 598 43.35 -27.84 38.37
C ASP A 598 42.83 -28.18 36.96
N GLU A 599 41.73 -27.56 36.50
CA GLU A 599 41.15 -27.79 35.17
C GLU A 599 41.59 -26.71 34.14
N ILE A 600 41.93 -27.16 32.93
CA ILE A 600 42.12 -26.30 31.75
C ILE A 600 41.03 -26.63 30.74
N VAL A 601 40.40 -25.58 30.21
CA VAL A 601 39.61 -25.66 28.97
C VAL A 601 40.52 -25.31 27.80
N SER A 602 40.48 -26.14 26.76
CA SER A 602 41.18 -25.91 25.50
C SER A 602 40.19 -25.93 24.34
N ALA A 603 40.32 -24.99 23.43
CA ALA A 603 39.48 -24.85 22.24
C ALA A 603 40.33 -24.40 21.05
N ARG A 604 39.88 -24.71 19.83
CA ARG A 604 40.42 -24.16 18.59
C ARG A 604 39.48 -23.05 18.09
N ILE A 605 40.06 -21.93 17.68
CA ILE A 605 39.37 -20.80 17.08
C ILE A 605 39.25 -21.07 15.58
N ASP A 606 38.02 -21.10 15.06
CA ASP A 606 37.78 -21.20 13.62
C ASP A 606 37.64 -19.81 13.00
N ARG A 607 38.77 -19.19 12.62
CA ARG A 607 38.81 -17.92 11.87
C ARG A 607 38.37 -18.05 10.39
N ALA A 608 37.83 -19.20 9.98
CA ALA A 608 37.17 -19.37 8.67
C ALA A 608 35.63 -19.41 8.80
N ALA A 609 35.09 -19.74 9.97
CA ALA A 609 33.66 -19.64 10.26
C ALA A 609 33.21 -18.16 10.29
N LYS A 610 32.35 -17.78 9.35
CA LYS A 610 31.80 -16.42 9.21
C LYS A 610 30.43 -16.26 9.83
N VAL A 611 29.59 -17.29 9.71
CA VAL A 611 28.23 -17.34 10.27
C VAL A 611 28.05 -18.69 10.93
N THR A 612 27.46 -18.70 12.12
CA THR A 612 27.01 -19.90 12.84
C THR A 612 25.52 -19.81 13.09
N LEU A 613 24.83 -20.94 12.99
CA LEU A 613 23.41 -21.06 13.32
C LEU A 613 23.22 -21.79 14.66
N GLY A 614 22.29 -21.29 15.47
CA GLY A 614 21.77 -22.00 16.62
C GLY A 614 20.84 -23.16 16.23
N PRO A 615 20.26 -23.87 17.22
CA PRO A 615 19.21 -24.86 17.00
C PRO A 615 18.02 -24.27 16.22
N ALA A 616 17.32 -25.12 15.47
CA ALA A 616 16.08 -24.72 14.79
C ALA A 616 14.93 -24.60 15.80
N ARG A 617 14.21 -23.46 15.74
CA ARG A 617 12.92 -23.22 16.37
C ARG A 617 11.84 -23.23 15.29
N THR A 618 10.84 -24.08 15.41
CA THR A 618 9.64 -24.02 14.57
C THR A 618 8.64 -23.00 15.12
N ALA A 619 7.88 -22.34 14.25
CA ALA A 619 6.79 -21.44 14.60
C ALA A 619 5.65 -21.53 13.57
N GLU A 620 4.40 -21.46 14.03
CA GLU A 620 3.23 -21.15 13.20
C GLU A 620 2.92 -19.66 13.41
N ILE A 621 2.69 -18.90 12.33
CA ILE A 621 2.52 -17.44 12.37
C ILE A 621 1.32 -17.03 11.50
N ASP A 622 0.35 -16.35 12.12
CA ASP A 622 -0.82 -15.74 11.47
C ASP A 622 -0.64 -14.21 11.45
N PHE A 623 -0.18 -13.65 10.33
CA PHE A 623 -0.08 -12.20 10.16
C PHE A 623 -1.40 -11.62 9.66
N THR A 624 -1.96 -10.64 10.38
CA THR A 624 -3.19 -9.93 9.98
C THR A 624 -2.94 -8.45 9.75
N ALA A 625 -3.40 -7.94 8.60
CA ALA A 625 -3.56 -6.51 8.32
C ALA A 625 -5.04 -6.13 8.31
N GLU A 626 -5.34 -4.95 8.86
CA GLU A 626 -6.67 -4.37 9.00
C GLU A 626 -6.67 -2.93 8.46
N VAL A 627 -7.71 -2.58 7.69
CA VAL A 627 -7.96 -1.23 7.20
C VAL A 627 -9.33 -0.77 7.67
N ARG A 628 -9.42 0.47 8.16
CA ARG A 628 -10.64 1.16 8.57
C ARG A 628 -10.73 2.51 7.89
N ASP A 629 -11.94 2.90 7.49
CA ASP A 629 -12.27 4.32 7.41
C ASP A 629 -12.25 4.92 8.83
N ALA A 630 -11.56 6.06 9.01
CA ALA A 630 -11.66 6.86 10.23
C ALA A 630 -12.70 7.99 10.11
N GLY A 631 -13.34 8.11 8.94
CA GLY A 631 -14.41 9.02 8.63
C GLY A 631 -15.79 8.38 8.80
N ALA A 632 -16.76 9.02 8.14
CA ALA A 632 -18.18 8.63 8.15
C ALA A 632 -18.71 8.41 6.72
N ALA A 633 -17.82 8.22 5.74
CA ALA A 633 -18.16 8.16 4.32
C ALA A 633 -17.91 6.76 3.72
N GLY A 634 -16.95 6.01 4.24
CA GLY A 634 -16.41 4.82 3.61
C GLY A 634 -15.27 5.14 2.64
N LEU A 635 -14.56 4.09 2.23
CA LEU A 635 -13.49 4.14 1.23
C LEU A 635 -13.86 3.16 0.12
N ASP A 636 -14.29 3.64 -1.05
CA ASP A 636 -14.82 2.77 -2.10
C ASP A 636 -13.77 1.84 -2.73
N LEU A 637 -12.52 2.29 -2.79
CA LEU A 637 -11.41 1.58 -3.43
C LEU A 637 -10.15 1.69 -2.56
N VAL A 638 -9.80 0.58 -1.92
CA VAL A 638 -8.56 0.36 -1.16
C VAL A 638 -7.73 -0.75 -1.79
N ASP A 639 -6.46 -0.47 -2.05
CA ASP A 639 -5.45 -1.49 -2.30
C ASP A 639 -4.72 -1.80 -1.00
N LEU A 640 -4.90 -3.03 -0.49
CA LEU A 640 -4.16 -3.53 0.67
C LEU A 640 -2.98 -4.38 0.20
N LEU A 641 -1.78 -3.92 0.52
CA LEU A 641 -0.50 -4.57 0.23
C LEU A 641 0.03 -5.22 1.51
N VAL A 642 0.40 -6.50 1.47
CA VAL A 642 1.01 -7.23 2.60
C VAL A 642 2.27 -7.96 2.12
N ALA A 643 3.39 -7.79 2.83
CA ALA A 643 4.67 -8.36 2.41
C ALA A 643 4.66 -9.90 2.45
N ALA A 644 5.18 -10.52 1.38
CA ALA A 644 5.29 -11.96 1.27
C ALA A 644 6.67 -12.44 1.77
N PRO A 645 6.75 -13.28 2.82
CA PRO A 645 8.03 -13.70 3.38
C PRO A 645 8.85 -14.58 2.42
N TRP A 646 10.12 -14.77 2.74
CA TRP A 646 11.06 -15.57 1.96
C TRP A 646 11.99 -16.45 2.81
N ASP A 647 12.69 -17.37 2.14
CA ASP A 647 13.77 -18.15 2.72
C ASP A 647 15.06 -17.32 2.75
N THR A 648 15.79 -17.37 3.87
CA THR A 648 17.14 -16.81 4.03
C THR A 648 18.09 -17.92 4.50
N ASN A 649 19.34 -17.61 4.88
CA ASN A 649 20.22 -18.61 5.48
C ASN A 649 19.84 -18.99 6.94
N ARG A 650 18.93 -18.25 7.59
CA ARG A 650 18.52 -18.46 9.00
C ARG A 650 17.02 -18.68 9.20
N GLN A 651 16.23 -18.53 8.15
CA GLN A 651 14.77 -18.63 8.16
C GLN A 651 14.34 -19.43 6.93
N ARG A 652 13.41 -20.35 7.12
CA ARG A 652 12.81 -21.10 6.01
C ARG A 652 11.30 -21.21 6.20
N VAL A 653 10.54 -20.84 5.18
CA VAL A 653 9.08 -21.00 5.15
C VAL A 653 8.74 -22.44 4.76
N THR A 654 7.71 -23.01 5.38
CA THR A 654 7.34 -24.42 5.25
C THR A 654 5.84 -24.59 5.06
N GLY A 655 5.45 -25.50 4.16
CA GLY A 655 4.07 -25.61 3.69
C GLY A 655 3.71 -24.59 2.61
N GLU A 656 2.43 -24.47 2.31
CA GLU A 656 1.87 -23.40 1.49
C GLU A 656 1.38 -22.26 2.39
N ILE A 657 1.46 -21.01 1.91
CA ILE A 657 0.94 -19.85 2.63
C ILE A 657 -0.58 -19.82 2.42
N ALA A 658 -1.36 -19.91 3.50
CA ALA A 658 -2.81 -19.79 3.42
C ALA A 658 -3.21 -18.30 3.48
N LEU A 659 -4.11 -17.87 2.60
CA LEU A 659 -4.54 -16.48 2.44
C LEU A 659 -6.05 -16.37 2.68
N SER A 660 -6.50 -15.37 3.45
CA SER A 660 -7.94 -15.12 3.67
C SER A 660 -8.60 -14.40 2.47
N GLY A 661 -8.58 -15.04 1.30
CA GLY A 661 -9.13 -14.52 0.04
C GLY A 661 -8.09 -14.38 -1.08
N PRO A 662 -8.53 -14.07 -2.31
CA PRO A 662 -7.63 -13.96 -3.46
C PRO A 662 -6.71 -12.74 -3.35
N ALA A 663 -5.45 -12.90 -3.77
CA ALA A 663 -4.46 -11.83 -3.89
C ALA A 663 -3.62 -12.03 -5.16
N ARG A 664 -3.15 -10.93 -5.75
CA ARG A 664 -2.09 -10.94 -6.78
C ARG A 664 -0.73 -10.91 -6.08
N VAL A 665 0.31 -11.46 -6.70
CA VAL A 665 1.69 -11.28 -6.24
C VAL A 665 2.37 -10.24 -7.12
N VAL A 666 2.92 -9.21 -6.50
CA VAL A 666 3.68 -8.12 -7.13
C VAL A 666 5.05 -7.98 -6.46
N GLU A 667 6.00 -7.32 -7.12
CA GLU A 667 7.39 -7.15 -6.65
C GLU A 667 7.84 -5.69 -6.85
N ASP A 668 8.65 -5.14 -5.94
CA ASP A 668 9.13 -3.75 -5.99
C ASP A 668 10.60 -3.64 -6.50
N ARG A 669 11.15 -2.42 -6.62
CA ARG A 669 12.53 -2.21 -7.12
C ARG A 669 13.62 -2.89 -6.28
N TRP A 670 13.31 -3.28 -5.04
CA TRP A 670 14.23 -3.95 -4.13
C TRP A 670 14.21 -5.46 -4.28
N GLY A 671 13.19 -6.02 -4.95
CA GLY A 671 12.89 -7.44 -5.04
C GLY A 671 11.90 -7.93 -3.98
N GLN A 672 11.16 -7.02 -3.32
CA GLN A 672 10.22 -7.40 -2.26
C GLN A 672 8.90 -7.90 -2.84
N ARG A 673 8.70 -9.22 -2.77
CA ARG A 673 7.42 -9.85 -3.11
C ARG A 673 6.33 -9.44 -2.12
N THR A 674 5.13 -9.20 -2.64
CA THR A 674 4.01 -8.61 -1.92
C THR A 674 2.69 -9.18 -2.40
N PHE A 675 1.79 -9.51 -1.49
CA PHE A 675 0.40 -9.85 -1.77
C PHE A 675 -0.42 -8.56 -1.89
N LEU A 676 -1.05 -8.36 -3.05
CA LEU A 676 -1.95 -7.26 -3.35
C LEU A 676 -3.41 -7.76 -3.34
N PHE A 677 -4.20 -7.22 -2.41
CA PHE A 677 -5.65 -7.29 -2.40
C PHE A 677 -6.17 -5.96 -2.99
N HIS A 678 -6.59 -5.99 -4.26
CA HIS A 678 -6.93 -4.80 -5.05
C HIS A 678 -8.41 -4.41 -4.93
N GLY A 679 -8.72 -3.13 -5.07
CA GLY A 679 -10.07 -2.63 -5.37
C GLY A 679 -11.11 -2.88 -4.26
N VAL A 680 -10.70 -2.80 -3.00
CA VAL A 680 -11.52 -3.19 -1.85
C VAL A 680 -12.35 -2.03 -1.30
N GLY A 681 -13.67 -2.18 -1.24
CA GLY A 681 -14.53 -1.29 -0.47
C GLY A 681 -14.40 -1.50 1.04
N VAL A 682 -14.21 -0.43 1.80
CA VAL A 682 -14.15 -0.42 3.28
C VAL A 682 -15.26 0.50 3.81
N PRO A 683 -16.42 -0.05 4.24
CA PRO A 683 -17.54 0.76 4.72
C PRO A 683 -17.21 1.56 5.99
N PRO A 684 -17.87 2.71 6.24
CA PRO A 684 -17.56 3.54 7.40
C PRO A 684 -17.77 2.77 8.71
N GLY A 685 -16.73 2.76 9.55
CA GLY A 685 -16.70 2.01 10.83
C GLY A 685 -16.43 0.50 10.71
N VAL A 686 -16.52 -0.12 9.53
CA VAL A 686 -16.34 -1.56 9.33
C VAL A 686 -14.87 -1.86 8.95
N PRO A 687 -14.13 -2.66 9.75
CA PRO A 687 -12.76 -3.03 9.42
C PRO A 687 -12.71 -4.07 8.29
N PHE A 688 -12.05 -3.73 7.18
CA PHE A 688 -11.60 -4.74 6.22
C PHE A 688 -10.34 -5.44 6.76
N ARG A 689 -10.26 -6.77 6.63
CA ARG A 689 -9.17 -7.59 7.18
C ARG A 689 -8.64 -8.59 6.18
N ARG A 690 -7.32 -8.82 6.23
CA ARG A 690 -6.65 -9.94 5.56
C ARG A 690 -5.64 -10.60 6.48
N THR A 691 -5.77 -11.91 6.64
CA THR A 691 -4.89 -12.78 7.42
C THR A 691 -4.15 -13.72 6.49
N LEU A 692 -2.85 -13.89 6.76
CA LEU A 692 -1.92 -14.73 6.01
C LEU A 692 -1.24 -15.66 7.03
N ALA A 693 -1.38 -16.98 6.83
CA ALA A 693 -0.91 -18.00 7.76
C ALA A 693 0.21 -18.84 7.14
N TRP A 694 1.30 -19.06 7.87
CA TRP A 694 2.44 -19.87 7.42
C TRP A 694 3.20 -20.52 8.59
N ASN A 695 3.93 -21.60 8.28
CA ASN A 695 4.84 -22.24 9.22
C ASN A 695 6.30 -21.89 8.87
N ALA A 696 7.13 -21.65 9.86
CA ALA A 696 8.53 -21.26 9.71
C ALA A 696 9.48 -22.12 10.55
N GLU A 697 10.68 -22.31 10.01
CA GLU A 697 11.85 -22.86 10.70
C GLU A 697 12.87 -21.72 10.85
N LEU A 698 13.22 -21.37 12.09
CA LEU A 698 14.02 -20.19 12.47
C LEU A 698 15.27 -20.60 13.24
N HIS A 699 16.38 -19.91 12.96
CA HIS A 699 17.65 -20.08 13.66
C HIS A 699 18.14 -18.75 14.22
N GLU A 700 18.79 -18.80 15.39
CA GLU A 700 19.65 -17.72 15.86
C GLU A 700 20.84 -17.66 14.89
N ALA A 701 21.10 -16.49 14.31
CA ALA A 701 22.22 -16.28 13.41
C ALA A 701 23.25 -15.35 14.04
N ARG A 702 24.51 -15.78 14.09
CA ARG A 702 25.62 -14.97 14.59
C ARG A 702 26.75 -14.89 13.57
N THR A 703 27.11 -13.66 13.22
CA THR A 703 28.14 -13.32 12.22
C THR A 703 29.41 -12.89 12.94
N TRP A 704 30.50 -13.62 12.69
CA TRP A 704 31.79 -13.43 13.37
C TRP A 704 32.72 -12.59 12.51
N ILE A 705 32.56 -11.27 12.65
CA ILE A 705 33.18 -10.27 11.78
C ILE A 705 34.58 -9.95 12.30
N TRP A 706 35.58 -10.55 11.69
CA TRP A 706 37.00 -10.28 11.96
C TRP A 706 37.42 -9.12 11.04
N PRO A 707 37.74 -7.92 11.56
CA PRO A 707 38.04 -6.74 10.73
C PRO A 707 39.09 -6.98 9.65
N ASP A 708 40.17 -7.73 9.93
CA ASP A 708 41.24 -8.06 8.98
C ASP A 708 40.78 -8.89 7.77
N ARG A 709 39.58 -9.48 7.84
CA ARG A 709 38.98 -10.36 6.82
C ARG A 709 37.95 -9.65 5.94
N VAL A 710 37.64 -8.38 6.22
CA VAL A 710 36.70 -7.55 5.46
C VAL A 710 37.47 -6.85 4.34
N GLY A 711 36.98 -6.94 3.10
CA GLY A 711 37.57 -6.20 1.97
C GLY A 711 37.22 -4.72 1.98
N LEU A 712 37.85 -3.93 1.11
CA LEU A 712 37.60 -2.49 0.96
C LEU A 712 36.35 -2.19 0.12
N LEU A 713 35.83 -0.95 0.20
CA LEU A 713 34.63 -0.49 -0.53
C LEU A 713 34.68 -0.81 -2.04
N ASP A 714 35.83 -0.59 -2.68
CA ASP A 714 36.07 -0.88 -4.10
C ASP A 714 35.91 -2.37 -4.49
N GLY A 715 35.82 -3.27 -3.49
CA GLY A 715 35.56 -4.71 -3.65
C GLY A 715 34.08 -5.10 -3.57
N ILE A 716 33.15 -4.15 -3.45
CA ILE A 716 31.71 -4.40 -3.47
C ILE A 716 31.21 -4.53 -4.93
N PRO A 717 30.31 -5.49 -5.26
CA PRO A 717 29.72 -5.58 -6.59
C PRO A 717 29.00 -4.29 -7.01
N LYS A 718 29.14 -3.90 -8.29
CA LYS A 718 28.56 -2.64 -8.79
C LYS A 718 27.03 -2.62 -8.64
N GLU A 719 26.40 -3.77 -8.79
CA GLU A 719 24.95 -3.97 -8.69
C GLU A 719 24.44 -3.75 -7.26
N ILE A 720 25.29 -3.95 -6.24
CA ILE A 720 25.00 -3.63 -4.84
C ILE A 720 25.21 -2.14 -4.58
N LEU A 721 26.29 -1.55 -5.12
CA LEU A 721 26.58 -0.11 -5.02
C LEU A 721 25.46 0.73 -5.66
N ASP A 722 25.15 0.48 -6.94
CA ASP A 722 24.14 1.20 -7.71
C ASP A 722 22.76 1.18 -7.04
N ARG A 723 22.38 0.02 -6.47
CA ARG A 723 21.07 -0.19 -5.86
C ARG A 723 21.01 0.40 -4.44
N TYR A 724 21.97 0.06 -3.58
CA TYR A 724 21.89 0.32 -2.14
C TYR A 724 22.79 1.47 -1.65
N LEU A 725 23.28 2.33 -2.56
CA LEU A 725 23.72 3.70 -2.26
C LEU A 725 22.70 4.77 -2.70
N ALA A 726 21.53 4.39 -3.21
CA ALA A 726 20.51 5.34 -3.64
C ALA A 726 20.06 6.27 -2.49
N ASP A 727 19.90 7.57 -2.78
CA ASP A 727 19.30 8.54 -1.86
C ASP A 727 17.76 8.51 -1.94
N SER A 728 17.10 9.08 -0.94
CA SER A 728 15.65 9.28 -0.87
C SER A 728 15.31 10.33 0.20
N PRO A 729 14.13 10.99 0.17
CA PRO A 729 13.84 12.13 1.05
C PRO A 729 14.01 11.88 2.55
N LEU A 730 13.79 10.64 3.03
CA LEU A 730 13.95 10.28 4.44
C LEU A 730 15.42 10.00 4.83
N LEU A 731 16.26 9.58 3.88
CA LEU A 731 17.69 9.32 4.13
C LEU A 731 18.54 10.58 3.93
N ALA A 732 18.22 11.41 2.93
CA ALA A 732 18.87 12.68 2.63
C ALA A 732 20.42 12.61 2.66
N ILE A 733 21.01 11.59 2.03
CA ILE A 733 22.43 11.21 2.21
C ILE A 733 23.41 12.28 1.72
N HIS A 734 22.92 13.20 0.88
CA HIS A 734 23.66 14.36 0.35
C HIS A 734 23.36 15.68 1.09
N SER A 735 22.70 15.65 2.25
CA SER A 735 22.44 16.87 3.03
C SER A 735 23.70 17.34 3.78
N PRO A 736 23.89 18.66 4.00
CA PRO A 736 25.02 19.18 4.77
C PRO A 736 25.07 18.65 6.20
N GLU A 737 23.91 18.37 6.81
CA GLU A 737 23.76 17.80 8.15
C GLU A 737 24.21 16.33 8.19
N VAL A 738 23.76 15.51 7.24
CA VAL A 738 24.14 14.10 7.16
C VAL A 738 25.63 13.97 6.81
N GLU A 739 26.14 14.74 5.84
CA GLU A 739 27.57 14.75 5.55
C GLU A 739 28.41 15.23 6.76
N ALA A 740 27.90 16.18 7.57
CA ALA A 740 28.60 16.63 8.78
C ALA A 740 28.65 15.50 9.83
N ALA A 741 27.53 14.82 10.06
CA ALA A 741 27.45 13.64 10.92
C ALA A 741 28.36 12.49 10.44
N VAL A 742 28.48 12.26 9.12
CA VAL A 742 29.45 11.30 8.58
C VAL A 742 30.89 11.73 8.84
N ARG A 743 31.23 13.01 8.59
CA ARG A 743 32.57 13.54 8.86
C ARG A 743 32.95 13.47 10.34
N GLU A 744 31.98 13.64 11.24
CA GLU A 744 32.15 13.49 12.69
C GLU A 744 32.29 12.02 13.11
N ALA A 745 31.40 11.13 12.61
CA ALA A 745 31.42 9.71 12.94
C ALA A 745 32.67 8.99 12.40
N THR A 746 32.95 9.15 11.11
CA THR A 746 33.93 8.32 10.37
C THR A 746 35.30 9.01 10.20
N GLY A 747 35.36 10.34 10.23
CA GLY A 747 36.59 11.09 9.96
C GLY A 747 37.18 10.78 8.58
N GLU A 748 38.36 10.15 8.55
CA GLU A 748 39.03 9.68 7.33
C GLU A 748 39.00 8.14 7.17
N GLU A 749 38.22 7.42 8.00
CA GLU A 749 38.11 5.96 7.96
C GLU A 749 37.49 5.48 6.63
N ARG A 750 38.13 4.48 6.00
CA ARG A 750 37.75 3.95 4.68
C ARG A 750 37.45 2.44 4.69
N HIS A 751 37.65 1.80 5.83
CA HIS A 751 37.44 0.38 5.98
C HIS A 751 35.93 0.08 6.24
N PRO A 752 35.24 -0.72 5.41
CA PRO A 752 33.78 -0.88 5.48
C PRO A 752 33.22 -1.23 6.86
N PHE A 753 33.86 -2.16 7.56
CA PHE A 753 33.46 -2.51 8.92
C PHE A 753 33.61 -1.35 9.90
N TRP A 754 34.65 -0.53 9.78
CA TRP A 754 34.89 0.58 10.69
C TRP A 754 34.03 1.79 10.39
N ILE A 755 33.68 2.04 9.12
CA ILE A 755 32.60 2.96 8.74
C ILE A 755 31.28 2.55 9.41
N ALA A 756 30.91 1.26 9.31
CA ALA A 756 29.69 0.75 9.92
C ALA A 756 29.71 0.84 11.45
N ARG A 757 30.82 0.49 12.12
CA ARG A 757 30.95 0.66 13.58
C ARG A 757 30.91 2.13 14.01
N ALA A 758 31.52 3.03 13.23
CA ALA A 758 31.46 4.47 13.47
C ALA A 758 30.04 5.03 13.34
N ALA A 759 29.30 4.68 12.28
CA ALA A 759 27.90 5.06 12.12
C ALA A 759 27.01 4.48 13.23
N HIS A 760 27.21 3.22 13.60
CA HIS A 760 26.48 2.55 14.70
C HIS A 760 26.73 3.24 16.05
N ARG A 761 28.00 3.57 16.33
CA ARG A 761 28.43 4.34 17.51
C ARG A 761 27.76 5.70 17.53
N PHE A 762 27.86 6.46 16.44
CA PHE A 762 27.30 7.79 16.31
C PHE A 762 25.79 7.81 16.53
N VAL A 763 25.02 6.89 15.92
CA VAL A 763 23.56 6.82 16.07
C VAL A 763 23.15 6.60 17.52
N ILE A 764 23.80 5.66 18.22
CA ILE A 764 23.50 5.38 19.64
C ILE A 764 23.94 6.53 20.56
N ASP A 765 25.03 7.23 20.22
CA ASP A 765 25.52 8.33 21.06
C ASP A 765 24.78 9.67 20.80
N HIS A 766 23.89 9.75 19.78
CA HIS A 766 23.10 10.94 19.41
C HIS A 766 21.57 10.77 19.47
N LEU A 767 21.04 9.55 19.36
CA LEU A 767 19.62 9.27 19.55
C LEU A 767 19.36 8.69 20.96
N ARG A 768 18.15 8.90 21.46
CA ARG A 768 17.56 8.17 22.59
C ARG A 768 16.28 7.45 22.16
N PHE A 769 16.02 6.25 22.67
CA PHE A 769 14.87 5.48 22.24
C PHE A 769 13.57 6.08 22.81
N GLU A 770 12.73 6.65 21.95
CA GLU A 770 11.54 7.40 22.35
C GLU A 770 10.39 7.21 21.34
N LYS A 771 9.26 6.67 21.83
CA LYS A 771 8.03 6.50 21.03
C LYS A 771 7.20 7.78 21.02
N GLY A 772 6.44 8.01 19.94
CA GLY A 772 5.42 9.07 19.86
C GLY A 772 5.70 10.25 18.92
N HIS A 773 6.91 10.38 18.36
CA HIS A 773 7.31 11.53 17.52
C HIS A 773 7.05 11.36 16.01
N GLY A 774 6.53 10.21 15.58
CA GLY A 774 6.48 9.81 14.17
C GLY A 774 7.86 9.53 13.57
N TRP A 775 7.90 8.89 12.40
CA TRP A 775 9.14 8.76 11.62
C TRP A 775 9.51 10.10 10.99
N ALA A 776 10.82 10.40 10.94
CA ALA A 776 11.33 11.65 10.39
C ALA A 776 12.59 11.41 9.54
N ASP A 777 12.92 12.39 8.68
CA ASP A 777 14.13 12.31 7.87
C ASP A 777 15.42 12.44 8.70
N ALA A 778 16.54 11.95 8.16
CA ALA A 778 17.83 11.93 8.85
C ALA A 778 18.26 13.30 9.43
N ARG A 779 17.97 14.42 8.75
CA ARG A 779 18.30 15.78 9.23
C ARG A 779 17.47 16.12 10.46
N THR A 780 16.18 15.79 10.40
CA THR A 780 15.24 15.96 11.51
C THR A 780 15.61 15.03 12.69
N LEU A 781 16.09 13.82 12.43
CA LEU A 781 16.59 12.91 13.48
C LEU A 781 17.85 13.44 14.17
N LEU A 782 18.82 13.94 13.39
CA LEU A 782 20.02 14.60 13.91
C LEU A 782 19.68 15.81 14.80
N ALA A 783 18.62 16.56 14.47
CA ALA A 783 18.15 17.68 15.28
C ALA A 783 17.27 17.27 16.49
N ARG A 784 16.50 16.18 16.39
CA ARG A 784 15.55 15.68 17.41
C ARG A 784 16.24 14.88 18.52
N GLY A 785 17.32 14.18 18.18
CA GLY A 785 18.09 13.33 19.10
C GLY A 785 17.25 12.22 19.73
N ALA A 786 16.23 11.71 19.01
CA ALA A 786 15.31 10.68 19.49
C ALA A 786 14.58 9.94 18.37
N GLY A 787 14.15 8.69 18.63
CA GLY A 787 13.25 7.95 17.75
C GLY A 787 13.03 6.50 18.13
N THR A 788 12.38 5.76 17.23
CA THR A 788 12.08 4.32 17.33
C THR A 788 13.13 3.46 16.60
N CYS A 789 13.00 2.13 16.64
CA CYS A 789 13.89 1.22 15.89
C CYS A 789 13.97 1.51 14.38
N SER A 790 12.88 2.05 13.78
CA SER A 790 12.89 2.50 12.39
C SER A 790 13.73 3.77 12.20
N ASP A 791 13.59 4.77 13.06
CA ASP A 791 14.39 6.01 13.02
C ASP A 791 15.89 5.71 13.20
N TYR A 792 16.25 4.84 14.16
CA TYR A 792 17.62 4.37 14.37
C TYR A 792 18.17 3.65 13.12
N THR A 793 17.36 2.78 12.51
CA THR A 793 17.71 2.07 11.27
C THR A 793 17.92 3.06 10.11
N TYR A 794 17.04 4.04 9.93
CA TYR A 794 17.13 4.99 8.82
C TYR A 794 18.32 5.95 8.95
N LEU A 795 18.58 6.49 10.15
CA LEU A 795 19.75 7.34 10.35
C LEU A 795 21.06 6.54 10.15
N PHE A 796 21.12 5.30 10.62
CA PHE A 796 22.26 4.42 10.39
C PHE A 796 22.48 4.10 8.91
N ILE A 797 21.43 3.76 8.16
CA ILE A 797 21.48 3.54 6.70
C ILE A 797 21.93 4.81 5.97
N SER A 798 21.40 5.97 6.36
CA SER A 798 21.75 7.28 5.79
C SER A 798 23.25 7.57 5.95
N LEU A 799 23.79 7.45 7.16
CA LEU A 799 25.21 7.66 7.45
C LEU A 799 26.10 6.64 6.71
N CYS A 800 25.69 5.36 6.63
CA CYS A 800 26.42 4.35 5.87
C CYS A 800 26.47 4.70 4.38
N ARG A 801 25.33 4.99 3.75
CA ARG A 801 25.26 5.32 2.31
C ARG A 801 26.00 6.60 1.97
N SER A 802 25.88 7.63 2.80
CA SER A 802 26.62 8.90 2.67
C SER A 802 28.14 8.69 2.80
N ALA A 803 28.58 7.74 3.64
CA ALA A 803 29.98 7.27 3.71
C ALA A 803 30.38 6.28 2.59
N GLY A 804 29.52 6.02 1.61
CA GLY A 804 29.78 5.10 0.49
C GLY A 804 29.63 3.62 0.80
N LEU A 805 29.10 3.25 1.97
CA LEU A 805 28.83 1.87 2.38
C LEU A 805 27.37 1.48 2.09
N PRO A 806 27.10 0.50 1.20
CA PRO A 806 25.76 0.03 0.93
C PRO A 806 25.07 -0.56 2.15
N ALA A 807 23.87 -0.05 2.43
CA ALA A 807 23.05 -0.44 3.56
C ALA A 807 21.58 -0.59 3.13
N ARG A 808 20.88 -1.60 3.65
CA ARG A 808 19.43 -1.83 3.47
C ARG A 808 18.77 -2.00 4.84
N PHE A 809 17.45 -2.02 4.91
CA PHE A 809 16.72 -2.46 6.11
C PHE A 809 16.24 -3.90 5.92
N ALA A 810 16.14 -4.65 7.02
CA ALA A 810 15.39 -5.89 7.12
C ALA A 810 14.38 -5.76 8.28
N ALA A 811 13.19 -6.33 8.11
CA ALA A 811 12.07 -6.10 9.01
C ALA A 811 11.00 -7.20 8.92
N GLY A 812 10.13 -7.23 9.93
CA GLY A 812 9.06 -8.22 10.03
C GLY A 812 8.39 -8.20 11.39
N THR A 813 8.21 -9.37 12.00
CA THR A 813 7.60 -9.56 13.33
C THR A 813 8.57 -10.26 14.29
N ARG A 814 8.47 -9.91 15.58
CA ARG A 814 9.30 -10.41 16.68
C ARG A 814 8.42 -11.11 17.72
N CYS A 815 8.68 -12.38 18.00
CA CYS A 815 8.13 -13.09 19.17
C CYS A 815 8.70 -12.47 20.45
N ARG A 816 7.86 -11.94 21.35
CA ARG A 816 8.31 -11.18 22.54
C ARG A 816 8.11 -11.96 23.85
N GLU A 817 9.07 -11.84 24.76
CA GLU A 817 8.92 -12.36 26.12
C GLU A 817 7.77 -11.63 26.85
N GLY A 818 7.01 -12.35 27.67
CA GLY A 818 5.85 -11.82 28.39
C GLY A 818 4.55 -11.72 27.56
N ASN A 819 4.64 -11.58 26.23
CA ASN A 819 3.50 -11.74 25.31
C ASN A 819 3.90 -12.58 24.08
N PRO A 820 4.14 -13.88 24.25
CA PRO A 820 4.71 -14.74 23.19
C PRO A 820 3.77 -15.00 22.01
N ASN A 821 2.50 -14.59 22.12
CA ASN A 821 1.46 -14.97 21.17
C ASN A 821 1.01 -13.84 20.24
N VAL A 822 1.33 -12.56 20.50
CA VAL A 822 0.86 -11.42 19.67
C VAL A 822 1.93 -10.31 19.59
N ASP A 823 2.35 -9.96 18.38
CA ASP A 823 3.22 -8.80 18.11
C ASP A 823 2.44 -7.70 17.37
N GLN A 824 2.45 -6.49 17.94
CA GLN A 824 1.84 -5.27 17.39
C GLN A 824 2.84 -4.13 17.21
N GLU A 825 4.06 -4.26 17.75
CA GLU A 825 5.09 -3.22 17.64
C GLU A 825 6.01 -3.45 16.44
N PHE A 826 6.14 -4.72 16.02
CA PHE A 826 7.02 -5.16 14.94
C PHE A 826 8.50 -4.84 15.18
N HIS A 827 9.36 -5.21 14.24
CA HIS A 827 10.76 -4.81 14.34
C HIS A 827 11.40 -4.59 12.98
N ARG A 828 12.39 -3.69 12.96
CA ARG A 828 13.22 -3.31 11.83
C ARG A 828 14.64 -3.05 12.32
N TRP A 829 15.61 -3.59 11.60
CA TRP A 829 17.05 -3.35 11.76
C TRP A 829 17.69 -3.04 10.40
N ALA A 830 18.97 -2.68 10.42
CA ALA A 830 19.74 -2.42 9.21
C ALA A 830 20.59 -3.64 8.81
N GLU A 831 21.00 -3.70 7.56
CA GLU A 831 22.01 -4.64 7.08
C GLU A 831 23.02 -3.90 6.20
N VAL A 832 24.32 -4.09 6.44
CA VAL A 832 25.41 -3.47 5.67
C VAL A 832 26.13 -4.51 4.82
N TYR A 833 26.47 -4.18 3.57
CA TYR A 833 27.21 -5.11 2.72
C TYR A 833 28.71 -5.04 3.04
N LEU A 834 29.23 -6.05 3.73
CA LEU A 834 30.66 -6.17 4.04
C LEU A 834 31.35 -7.12 3.04
N PRO A 835 32.35 -6.66 2.26
CA PRO A 835 33.06 -7.50 1.30
C PRO A 835 33.65 -8.75 1.96
N GLY A 836 33.31 -9.91 1.42
CA GLY A 836 33.70 -11.22 1.96
C GLY A 836 32.73 -11.81 2.98
N TYR A 837 31.75 -11.05 3.48
CA TYR A 837 30.74 -11.51 4.44
C TYR A 837 29.30 -11.51 3.88
N GLY A 838 28.98 -10.61 2.96
CA GLY A 838 27.62 -10.44 2.43
C GLY A 838 26.87 -9.33 3.16
N TRP A 839 25.54 -9.41 3.22
CA TRP A 839 24.75 -8.52 4.08
C TRP A 839 24.94 -8.92 5.54
N VAL A 840 25.29 -7.96 6.39
CA VAL A 840 25.58 -8.19 7.81
C VAL A 840 24.58 -7.40 8.64
N PRO A 841 23.78 -8.05 9.50
CA PRO A 841 22.74 -7.38 10.28
C PRO A 841 23.34 -6.51 11.38
N VAL A 842 22.73 -5.34 11.59
CA VAL A 842 23.10 -4.34 12.60
C VAL A 842 21.80 -3.73 13.14
N ASP A 843 21.60 -3.78 14.45
CA ASP A 843 20.44 -3.19 15.12
C ASP A 843 20.89 -2.08 16.08
N PRO A 844 21.00 -0.82 15.60
CA PRO A 844 21.41 0.29 16.44
C PRO A 844 20.46 0.52 17.63
N SER A 845 19.20 0.06 17.55
CA SER A 845 18.22 0.24 18.62
C SER A 845 18.37 -0.78 19.75
N SER A 846 18.74 -2.04 19.45
CA SER A 846 19.15 -3.01 20.48
C SER A 846 20.57 -2.75 21.03
N GLY A 847 21.38 -1.92 20.37
CA GLY A 847 22.69 -1.49 20.87
C GLY A 847 22.65 -0.34 21.90
N ASP A 848 21.51 0.34 22.05
CA ASP A 848 21.33 1.51 22.92
C ASP A 848 21.05 1.13 24.38
N SER A 849 22.12 0.71 25.07
CA SER A 849 22.08 0.28 26.49
C SER A 849 23.22 0.87 27.33
N GLY A 850 24.09 1.68 26.72
CA GLY A 850 25.35 2.14 27.33
C GLY A 850 26.46 1.07 27.42
N ASP A 851 26.11 -0.22 27.53
CA ASP A 851 27.04 -1.33 27.63
C ASP A 851 27.74 -1.68 26.29
N PRO A 852 29.09 -1.71 26.22
CA PRO A 852 29.83 -2.16 25.05
C PRO A 852 29.61 -3.64 24.66
N VAL A 853 29.21 -4.54 25.57
CA VAL A 853 28.97 -5.96 25.26
C VAL A 853 27.65 -6.15 24.52
N ALA A 854 26.56 -5.56 24.99
CA ALA A 854 25.28 -5.48 24.29
C ALA A 854 25.41 -4.71 22.97
N ARG A 855 26.14 -3.58 22.96
CA ARG A 855 26.45 -2.84 21.72
C ARG A 855 27.33 -3.62 20.74
N ALA A 856 28.09 -4.60 21.20
CA ALA A 856 28.78 -5.56 20.34
C ALA A 856 27.83 -6.67 19.84
N ALA A 857 26.96 -7.20 20.71
CA ALA A 857 25.95 -8.19 20.34
C ALA A 857 24.98 -7.67 19.26
N ALA A 858 24.57 -6.40 19.33
CA ALA A 858 23.72 -5.71 18.34
C ALA A 858 24.31 -5.62 16.92
N PHE A 859 25.54 -6.11 16.70
CA PHE A 859 26.25 -6.04 15.43
C PHE A 859 26.64 -7.45 14.96
N GLY A 860 25.90 -7.99 13.98
CA GLY A 860 26.09 -9.32 13.41
C GLY A 860 25.20 -10.42 13.98
N HIS A 861 24.32 -10.13 14.94
CA HIS A 861 23.40 -11.08 15.59
C HIS A 861 21.96 -10.85 15.15
N VAL A 862 21.19 -11.94 14.94
CA VAL A 862 19.72 -11.91 14.86
C VAL A 862 19.18 -13.13 15.62
N PRO A 863 18.22 -12.96 16.57
CA PRO A 863 17.66 -14.07 17.33
C PRO A 863 16.70 -14.94 16.51
N ASP A 864 16.42 -16.14 17.00
CA ASP A 864 15.41 -17.06 16.48
C ASP A 864 13.95 -16.62 16.80
N THR A 865 13.78 -15.48 17.47
CA THR A 865 12.49 -14.81 17.68
C THR A 865 12.12 -13.80 16.60
N ASP A 866 13.05 -13.42 15.70
CA ASP A 866 12.79 -12.48 14.61
C ASP A 866 12.45 -13.21 13.31
N PHE A 867 11.26 -12.94 12.76
CA PHE A 867 10.82 -13.39 11.45
C PHE A 867 10.90 -12.24 10.44
N VAL A 868 11.63 -12.42 9.34
CA VAL A 868 11.74 -11.44 8.24
C VAL A 868 10.56 -11.62 7.28
N MET A 869 9.77 -10.56 7.12
CA MET A 869 8.80 -10.42 6.04
C MET A 869 9.40 -9.64 4.86
N THR A 870 10.24 -8.64 5.16
CA THR A 870 10.72 -7.67 4.17
C THR A 870 12.20 -7.35 4.33
N ALA A 871 12.93 -7.23 3.21
CA ALA A 871 14.18 -6.47 3.17
C ALA A 871 14.19 -5.50 1.98
N GLY A 872 14.47 -4.22 2.25
CA GLY A 872 14.30 -3.14 1.28
C GLY A 872 15.30 -2.02 1.45
N GLY A 873 15.49 -1.23 0.40
CA GLY A 873 16.39 -0.07 0.42
C GLY A 873 15.75 1.23 0.90
N GLY A 874 14.48 1.21 1.31
CA GLY A 874 13.68 2.41 1.59
C GLY A 874 12.94 2.92 0.36
N ASP A 875 11.85 3.68 0.58
CA ASP A 875 11.04 4.26 -0.51
C ASP A 875 10.56 3.19 -1.53
N SER A 876 9.83 2.19 -1.05
CA SER A 876 9.25 1.12 -1.90
C SER A 876 8.10 1.65 -2.76
N GLU A 877 8.02 1.26 -4.05
CA GLU A 877 6.87 1.58 -4.91
C GLU A 877 5.54 0.99 -4.40
N LEU A 878 5.60 0.07 -3.43
CA LEU A 878 4.46 -0.58 -2.79
C LEU A 878 4.22 -0.08 -1.36
N PHE A 879 5.26 -0.05 -0.51
CA PHE A 879 5.12 0.30 0.91
C PHE A 879 5.52 1.73 1.27
N GLY A 880 6.20 2.47 0.38
CA GLY A 880 6.91 3.70 0.74
C GLY A 880 7.93 3.42 1.84
N TRP A 881 7.65 3.90 3.06
CA TRP A 881 8.46 3.66 4.26
C TRP A 881 7.87 2.61 5.23
N ASN A 882 6.67 2.10 4.95
CA ASN A 882 6.14 0.91 5.65
C ASN A 882 6.93 -0.35 5.26
N TYR A 883 6.58 -1.51 5.83
CA TYR A 883 7.36 -2.75 5.61
C TYR A 883 6.58 -4.06 5.73
N ASN A 884 5.59 -4.16 6.62
CA ASN A 884 4.79 -5.40 6.74
C ASN A 884 3.47 -5.32 5.96
N ALA A 885 2.78 -4.18 6.04
CA ALA A 885 1.60 -3.89 5.24
C ALA A 885 1.53 -2.39 4.88
N SER A 886 0.77 -2.05 3.84
CA SER A 886 0.32 -0.69 3.56
C SER A 886 -1.05 -0.70 2.89
N ALA A 887 -1.93 0.19 3.31
CA ALA A 887 -3.15 0.52 2.57
C ALA A 887 -2.89 1.68 1.61
N ARG A 888 -3.63 1.73 0.50
CA ARG A 888 -3.69 2.86 -0.44
C ARG A 888 -5.16 3.10 -0.79
N VAL A 889 -5.58 4.36 -0.77
CA VAL A 889 -6.91 4.80 -1.25
C VAL A 889 -6.71 5.62 -2.51
N ASP A 890 -7.65 5.56 -3.45
CA ASP A 890 -7.61 6.40 -4.64
C ASP A 890 -7.67 7.89 -4.29
N ALA A 891 -6.79 8.65 -4.93
CA ALA A 891 -6.35 9.95 -4.43
C ALA A 891 -7.44 11.03 -4.37
N GLU A 892 -8.52 10.87 -5.14
CA GLU A 892 -9.68 11.78 -5.12
C GLU A 892 -10.66 11.55 -3.97
N ALA A 893 -10.57 10.43 -3.21
CA ALA A 893 -11.53 10.10 -2.16
C ALA A 893 -11.27 10.83 -0.82
N VAL A 894 -10.15 11.55 -0.67
CA VAL A 894 -9.69 12.05 0.64
C VAL A 894 -9.50 13.57 0.65
N MET A 895 -10.59 14.30 0.91
CA MET A 895 -10.54 15.58 1.63
C MET A 895 -10.70 15.34 3.16
N GLY A 896 -9.98 14.33 3.64
CA GLY A 896 -9.97 13.81 5.01
C GLY A 896 -11.03 12.73 5.30
N PRO A 897 -10.85 11.92 6.36
CA PRO A 897 -9.70 11.87 7.27
C PRO A 897 -8.67 10.79 6.86
N ALA A 898 -7.68 10.52 7.73
CA ALA A 898 -6.63 9.53 7.46
C ALA A 898 -7.13 8.08 7.59
N ILE A 899 -6.65 7.19 6.71
CA ILE A 899 -6.90 5.75 6.76
C ILE A 899 -6.40 5.18 8.08
N GLY A 900 -7.27 4.48 8.83
CA GLY A 900 -6.87 3.73 10.02
C GLY A 900 -6.32 2.35 9.62
N MET A 901 -5.01 2.19 9.56
CA MET A 901 -4.38 0.88 9.37
C MET A 901 -3.93 0.29 10.72
N ALA A 902 -4.35 -0.93 11.01
CA ALA A 902 -3.84 -1.74 12.12
C ALA A 902 -3.25 -3.04 11.58
N MET A 903 -2.31 -3.64 12.32
CA MET A 903 -1.73 -4.93 11.96
C MET A 903 -1.19 -5.62 13.21
N TRP A 904 -1.21 -6.95 13.22
CA TRP A 904 -0.62 -7.77 14.26
C TRP A 904 -0.16 -9.11 13.67
N ALA A 905 0.77 -9.78 14.35
CA ALA A 905 1.16 -11.15 14.04
C ALA A 905 0.92 -12.04 15.26
N ASP A 906 0.06 -13.05 15.10
CA ASP A 906 -0.16 -14.05 16.14
C ASP A 906 0.85 -15.20 15.96
N TRP A 907 1.51 -15.63 17.04
CA TRP A 907 2.61 -16.61 17.04
C TRP A 907 2.27 -17.86 17.87
N THR A 908 2.61 -19.05 17.35
CA THR A 908 2.48 -20.34 18.05
C THR A 908 3.80 -21.12 17.97
N LEU A 909 4.34 -21.56 19.12
CA LEU A 909 5.62 -22.29 19.20
C LEU A 909 5.40 -23.77 19.60
N PRO A 910 5.67 -24.75 18.71
CA PRO A 910 5.49 -26.16 19.02
C PRO A 910 6.33 -26.64 20.21
N GLY A 911 5.67 -27.19 21.23
CA GLY A 911 6.31 -27.71 22.43
C GLY A 911 6.64 -26.66 23.50
N ALA A 912 6.35 -25.38 23.27
CA ALA A 912 6.22 -24.43 24.37
C ALA A 912 5.05 -24.86 25.27
N ALA A 913 5.26 -24.94 26.58
CA ALA A 913 4.15 -25.04 27.50
C ALA A 913 3.38 -23.71 27.44
N ALA A 914 2.10 -23.75 27.04
CA ALA A 914 1.26 -22.57 27.07
C ALA A 914 1.26 -21.98 28.49
N PRO A 915 1.45 -20.65 28.65
CA PRO A 915 1.40 -20.03 29.97
C PRO A 915 0.04 -20.30 30.61
N GLU A 916 0.00 -20.68 31.90
CA GLU A 916 -1.19 -21.24 32.56
C GLU A 916 -2.42 -20.30 32.55
N ARG A 917 -3.17 -20.37 31.44
CA ARG A 917 -4.58 -20.04 31.29
C ARG A 917 -5.24 -21.27 30.67
N PRO A 918 -6.37 -21.77 31.21
CA PRO A 918 -6.87 -23.08 30.82
C PRO A 918 -7.37 -23.12 29.37
N GLU A 919 -6.69 -23.90 28.54
CA GLU A 919 -7.22 -24.36 27.23
C GLU A 919 -8.51 -25.21 27.42
N ASP A 920 -8.65 -25.81 28.60
CA ASP A 920 -9.76 -26.66 29.04
C ASP A 920 -10.86 -25.89 29.82
N GLY A 921 -11.09 -24.58 29.57
CA GLY A 921 -12.05 -23.80 30.37
C GLY A 921 -12.69 -22.56 29.73
N LEU A 922 -14.01 -22.44 29.91
CA LEU A 922 -14.83 -21.24 29.69
C LEU A 922 -14.78 -20.38 30.96
N ALA A 923 -14.51 -19.08 30.87
CA ALA A 923 -14.53 -18.22 32.05
C ALA A 923 -15.96 -17.77 32.39
N ASN A 924 -16.26 -17.62 33.68
CA ASN A 924 -17.50 -16.98 34.11
C ASN A 924 -17.35 -15.47 33.84
N GLY A 925 -18.15 -14.93 32.92
CA GLY A 925 -17.93 -13.58 32.36
C GLY A 925 -16.95 -13.55 31.18
N ASP A 926 -16.88 -14.63 30.37
CA ASP A 926 -16.37 -14.50 28.99
C ASP A 926 -17.18 -13.40 28.28
N PHE A 927 -16.48 -12.54 27.52
CA PHE A 927 -16.92 -11.26 26.93
C PHE A 927 -16.84 -10.02 27.85
N ASP A 928 -17.17 -10.10 29.14
CA ASP A 928 -17.24 -8.95 30.08
C ASP A 928 -16.02 -8.01 30.00
N HIS A 929 -14.83 -8.57 29.82
CA HIS A 929 -13.55 -7.85 29.76
C HIS A 929 -13.24 -7.17 28.42
N GLY A 930 -14.16 -7.14 27.46
CA GLY A 930 -13.96 -6.46 26.17
C GLY A 930 -13.05 -7.21 25.19
N SER A 931 -12.99 -8.55 25.28
CA SER A 931 -12.14 -9.37 24.42
C SER A 931 -12.80 -10.69 23.99
N LEU A 932 -12.65 -11.05 22.71
CA LEU A 932 -13.03 -12.35 22.14
C LEU A 932 -11.90 -13.40 22.31
N ALA A 933 -11.10 -13.32 23.37
CA ALA A 933 -9.92 -14.16 23.54
C ALA A 933 -10.25 -15.66 23.51
N GLY A 934 -9.70 -16.39 22.53
CA GLY A 934 -9.96 -17.81 22.32
C GLY A 934 -11.26 -18.13 21.57
N TRP A 935 -12.12 -17.14 21.29
CA TRP A 935 -13.32 -17.29 20.47
C TRP A 935 -13.00 -16.93 19.01
N ARG A 936 -13.33 -17.83 18.08
CA ARG A 936 -13.28 -17.61 16.63
C ARG A 936 -14.64 -17.12 16.15
N VAL A 937 -14.64 -16.24 15.15
CA VAL A 937 -15.84 -15.66 14.53
C VAL A 937 -15.80 -15.91 13.03
N ALA A 938 -16.95 -16.26 12.44
CA ALA A 938 -17.16 -16.31 10.99
C ALA A 938 -18.65 -16.38 10.64
N GLY A 939 -19.00 -15.80 9.49
CA GLY A 939 -20.32 -15.88 8.87
C GLY A 939 -20.53 -14.75 7.86
N PRO A 940 -21.75 -14.59 7.33
CA PRO A 940 -22.11 -13.54 6.38
C PRO A 940 -22.71 -12.28 7.02
N HIS A 941 -22.92 -12.24 8.33
CA HIS A 941 -23.47 -11.10 9.05
C HIS A 941 -22.39 -10.46 9.95
N LEU A 942 -22.78 -9.75 11.02
CA LEU A 942 -21.83 -9.03 11.88
C LEU A 942 -21.84 -9.55 13.32
N THR A 943 -20.86 -10.38 13.68
CA THR A 943 -20.52 -10.62 15.09
C THR A 943 -19.41 -9.70 15.59
N GLN A 944 -19.64 -9.04 16.72
CA GLN A 944 -18.71 -8.15 17.39
C GLN A 944 -18.87 -8.21 18.92
N LEU A 945 -18.13 -7.35 19.63
CA LEU A 945 -18.43 -7.01 21.02
C LEU A 945 -19.16 -5.67 21.10
N SER A 946 -20.15 -5.59 21.96
CA SER A 946 -21.00 -4.41 22.17
C SER A 946 -20.95 -3.94 23.61
N SER A 947 -21.00 -2.63 23.84
CA SER A 947 -21.10 -2.03 25.17
C SER A 947 -22.52 -2.06 25.75
N GLN A 948 -23.48 -2.72 25.08
CA GLN A 948 -24.88 -2.83 25.53
C GLN A 948 -25.09 -3.92 26.60
N THR A 949 -24.13 -4.12 27.50
CA THR A 949 -24.20 -5.14 28.57
C THR A 949 -25.42 -4.96 29.47
N ARG A 950 -25.88 -6.06 30.05
CA ARG A 950 -26.91 -6.11 31.10
C ARG A 950 -26.51 -5.32 32.35
N SER A 951 -25.21 -5.23 32.63
CA SER A 951 -24.62 -4.54 33.79
C SER A 951 -24.36 -3.05 33.57
N GLY A 952 -24.24 -2.60 32.32
CA GLY A 952 -23.69 -1.29 31.95
C GLY A 952 -22.18 -1.15 32.21
N LEU A 953 -21.47 -2.25 32.46
CA LEU A 953 -20.04 -2.33 32.76
C LEU A 953 -19.43 -3.54 32.03
N GLY A 954 -18.48 -3.29 31.12
CA GLY A 954 -17.87 -4.33 30.29
C GLY A 954 -18.44 -4.38 28.87
N ALA A 955 -18.27 -5.52 28.19
CA ALA A 955 -18.84 -5.78 26.87
C ALA A 955 -19.56 -7.13 26.80
N CYS A 956 -20.53 -7.26 25.90
CA CYS A 956 -21.24 -8.50 25.59
C CYS A 956 -20.99 -8.89 24.12
N LEU A 957 -21.18 -10.18 23.78
CA LEU A 957 -21.20 -10.65 22.40
C LEU A 957 -22.43 -10.09 21.69
N HIS A 958 -22.27 -9.58 20.47
CA HIS A 958 -23.34 -9.01 19.64
C HIS A 958 -23.31 -9.63 18.26
N ILE A 959 -24.37 -10.35 17.91
CA ILE A 959 -24.63 -10.94 16.59
C ILE A 959 -25.75 -10.11 15.94
N HIS A 960 -25.40 -9.27 14.97
CA HIS A 960 -26.33 -8.43 14.22
C HIS A 960 -26.68 -9.10 12.88
N ILE A 961 -27.96 -9.45 12.70
CA ILE A 961 -28.52 -10.14 11.54
C ILE A 961 -29.09 -9.09 10.58
N GLN A 962 -28.66 -9.15 9.32
CA GLN A 962 -29.06 -8.24 8.24
C GLN A 962 -30.04 -8.90 7.25
N PRO A 963 -30.83 -8.13 6.48
CA PRO A 963 -31.71 -8.67 5.45
C PRO A 963 -30.89 -9.28 4.31
N GLY A 964 -31.40 -10.34 3.65
CA GLY A 964 -30.75 -10.95 2.47
C GLY A 964 -29.95 -12.24 2.70
N ALA A 965 -30.02 -12.87 3.88
CA ALA A 965 -29.36 -14.16 4.12
C ALA A 965 -30.21 -15.16 4.94
N SER A 966 -31.46 -15.40 4.51
CA SER A 966 -32.29 -16.47 5.05
C SER A 966 -31.67 -17.85 4.85
N CYS A 967 -31.93 -18.78 5.77
CA CYS A 967 -31.55 -20.19 5.69
C CYS A 967 -32.70 -21.09 5.19
N GLU A 968 -33.77 -20.52 4.61
CA GLU A 968 -34.89 -21.24 3.98
C GLU A 968 -35.61 -22.25 4.91
N GLY A 969 -35.41 -22.14 6.23
CA GLY A 969 -35.93 -23.03 7.26
C GLY A 969 -35.06 -24.26 7.56
N ASP A 970 -34.06 -24.60 6.75
CA ASP A 970 -33.06 -25.65 7.04
C ASP A 970 -31.73 -25.05 7.48
N VAL A 971 -31.74 -24.46 8.68
CA VAL A 971 -30.54 -23.92 9.32
C VAL A 971 -29.46 -25.01 9.45
N ALA A 972 -29.82 -26.27 9.73
CA ALA A 972 -28.85 -27.36 9.87
C ALA A 972 -28.12 -27.70 8.55
N GLY A 973 -28.79 -27.53 7.41
CA GLY A 973 -28.24 -27.75 6.07
C GLY A 973 -27.29 -26.67 5.57
N HIS A 974 -27.33 -25.45 6.15
CA HIS A 974 -26.63 -24.25 5.63
C HIS A 974 -25.60 -23.62 6.59
N PRO A 975 -24.57 -24.36 7.05
CA PRO A 975 -23.55 -23.88 7.99
C PRO A 975 -22.60 -22.80 7.43
N GLU A 976 -22.71 -22.47 6.15
CA GLU A 976 -22.07 -21.31 5.50
C GLU A 976 -22.87 -20.01 5.65
N ARG A 977 -24.19 -20.08 5.89
CA ARG A 977 -25.05 -18.92 6.14
C ARG A 977 -25.15 -18.54 7.62
N TRP A 978 -24.54 -19.31 8.53
CA TRP A 978 -24.55 -19.02 9.96
C TRP A 978 -23.60 -17.88 10.30
N GLU A 979 -24.09 -16.90 11.05
CA GLU A 979 -23.23 -15.99 11.79
C GLU A 979 -22.93 -16.60 13.16
N ARG A 980 -21.65 -16.86 13.46
CA ARG A 980 -21.26 -17.63 14.66
C ARG A 980 -19.98 -17.15 15.34
N ALA A 981 -20.02 -17.13 16.67
CA ALA A 981 -18.83 -17.09 17.53
C ALA A 981 -18.69 -18.43 18.26
N TRP A 982 -17.53 -19.08 18.17
CA TRP A 982 -17.30 -20.37 18.80
C TRP A 982 -15.88 -20.53 19.36
N ARG A 983 -15.78 -21.34 20.41
CA ARG A 983 -14.52 -21.66 21.09
C ARG A 983 -14.35 -23.18 21.15
N LYS A 984 -13.13 -23.65 20.89
CA LYS A 984 -12.75 -25.03 21.20
C LYS A 984 -12.38 -25.08 22.68
N LEU A 985 -13.06 -25.90 23.46
CA LEU A 985 -12.84 -26.02 24.89
C LEU A 985 -13.20 -27.43 25.38
N ARG A 986 -12.66 -27.81 26.53
CA ARG A 986 -13.04 -29.05 27.21
C ARG A 986 -14.04 -28.76 28.32
N LEU A 987 -15.13 -29.50 28.34
CA LEU A 987 -16.13 -29.37 29.38
C LEU A 987 -15.70 -30.19 30.62
N PRO A 988 -15.76 -29.64 31.84
CA PRO A 988 -15.52 -30.41 33.07
C PRO A 988 -16.44 -31.63 33.18
N GLU A 989 -15.99 -32.71 33.84
CA GLU A 989 -16.81 -33.93 34.04
C GLU A 989 -18.09 -33.69 34.85
N GLY A 990 -18.16 -32.59 35.61
CA GLY A 990 -19.35 -32.18 36.36
C GLY A 990 -20.29 -31.21 35.64
N ALA A 991 -19.97 -30.77 34.42
CA ALA A 991 -20.75 -29.76 33.69
C ALA A 991 -22.14 -30.31 33.31
N ALA A 992 -23.19 -29.62 33.74
CA ALA A 992 -24.57 -29.96 33.40
C ALA A 992 -25.23 -28.88 32.52
N PHE A 993 -25.01 -27.60 32.84
CA PHE A 993 -25.63 -26.48 32.12
C PHE A 993 -24.62 -25.42 31.72
N LEU A 994 -24.84 -24.82 30.55
CA LEU A 994 -24.28 -23.50 30.21
C LEU A 994 -25.34 -22.45 30.56
N ARG A 995 -24.99 -21.53 31.47
CA ARG A 995 -25.74 -20.29 31.70
C ARG A 995 -25.20 -19.21 30.77
N PHE A 996 -26.09 -18.38 30.25
CA PHE A 996 -25.77 -17.08 29.68
C PHE A 996 -26.98 -16.16 29.83
N TRP A 997 -26.78 -14.85 29.75
CA TRP A 997 -27.85 -13.89 29.58
C TRP A 997 -27.99 -13.57 28.10
N ALA A 998 -29.22 -13.36 27.63
CA ALA A 998 -29.51 -13.01 26.25
C ALA A 998 -30.53 -11.89 26.13
N LYS A 999 -30.37 -11.05 25.11
CA LYS A 999 -31.36 -10.05 24.67
C LYS A 999 -31.49 -10.13 23.15
N VAL A 1000 -32.71 -9.96 22.65
CA VAL A 1000 -32.99 -9.84 21.20
C VAL A 1000 -33.86 -8.63 20.91
N ALA A 1001 -33.41 -7.78 19.99
CA ALA A 1001 -34.11 -6.61 19.49
C ALA A 1001 -34.19 -6.65 17.95
N GLY A 1002 -35.25 -6.10 17.35
CA GLY A 1002 -35.42 -6.12 15.90
C GLY A 1002 -36.77 -5.61 15.45
N ALA A 1003 -36.93 -5.41 14.14
CA ALA A 1003 -38.24 -5.21 13.53
C ALA A 1003 -39.02 -6.54 13.53
N ALA A 1004 -40.35 -6.47 13.46
CA ALA A 1004 -41.29 -7.58 13.64
C ALA A 1004 -40.80 -8.96 13.14
N TRP A 1005 -40.94 -9.99 13.99
CA TRP A 1005 -40.42 -11.38 13.83
C TRP A 1005 -38.94 -11.58 14.13
N HIS A 1006 -38.48 -11.19 15.33
CA HIS A 1006 -37.11 -11.49 15.75
C HIS A 1006 -36.83 -13.00 15.86
N GLU A 1007 -35.60 -13.39 15.53
CA GLU A 1007 -35.06 -14.76 15.61
C GLU A 1007 -34.67 -15.15 17.06
N PRO A 1008 -34.51 -16.46 17.37
CA PRO A 1008 -34.00 -16.91 18.66
C PRO A 1008 -32.48 -16.71 18.79
N VAL A 1009 -32.00 -16.57 20.02
CA VAL A 1009 -30.60 -16.86 20.35
C VAL A 1009 -30.38 -18.37 20.26
N ARG A 1010 -29.38 -18.82 19.49
CA ARG A 1010 -29.08 -20.25 19.28
C ARG A 1010 -27.68 -20.60 19.79
N LEU A 1011 -27.53 -21.83 20.27
CA LEU A 1011 -26.25 -22.41 20.71
C LEU A 1011 -26.00 -23.72 19.95
N PHE A 1012 -24.83 -23.84 19.33
CA PHE A 1012 -24.39 -25.06 18.66
C PHE A 1012 -23.23 -25.73 19.40
N LEU A 1013 -23.09 -27.03 19.14
CA LEU A 1013 -22.04 -27.87 19.70
C LEU A 1013 -21.56 -28.90 18.67
N ASP A 1014 -20.25 -29.09 18.55
CA ASP A 1014 -19.64 -30.17 17.76
C ASP A 1014 -18.67 -30.99 18.63
N ASP A 1015 -18.92 -32.28 18.79
CA ASP A 1015 -18.02 -33.24 19.45
C ASP A 1015 -17.27 -34.17 18.47
N GLY A 1016 -17.03 -33.68 17.25
CA GLY A 1016 -16.34 -34.38 16.15
C GLY A 1016 -17.28 -35.06 15.15
N GLY A 1017 -18.58 -34.77 15.22
CA GLY A 1017 -19.63 -35.34 14.37
C GLY A 1017 -20.27 -34.34 13.40
N GLY A 1018 -19.85 -33.07 13.45
CA GLY A 1018 -20.51 -31.94 12.80
C GLY A 1018 -21.34 -31.14 13.82
N PRO A 1019 -21.54 -29.83 13.58
CA PRO A 1019 -22.22 -28.96 14.53
C PRO A 1019 -23.72 -29.28 14.59
N ARG A 1020 -24.24 -29.46 15.82
CA ARG A 1020 -25.67 -29.58 16.11
C ARG A 1020 -26.15 -28.41 16.96
N GLU A 1021 -27.34 -27.89 16.68
CA GLU A 1021 -28.05 -27.02 17.62
C GLU A 1021 -28.38 -27.81 18.90
N ILE A 1022 -28.14 -27.20 20.06
CA ILE A 1022 -28.46 -27.79 21.38
C ILE A 1022 -29.38 -26.90 22.21
N PHE A 1023 -29.61 -25.65 21.81
CA PHE A 1023 -30.50 -24.71 22.48
C PHE A 1023 -30.95 -23.59 21.52
N ALA A 1024 -32.21 -23.18 21.66
CA ALA A 1024 -32.77 -21.98 21.04
C ALA A 1024 -33.81 -21.35 21.99
N ALA A 1025 -33.76 -20.02 22.18
CA ALA A 1025 -34.74 -19.29 22.99
C ALA A 1025 -35.03 -17.88 22.44
N GLY A 1026 -36.22 -17.35 22.76
CA GLY A 1026 -36.76 -16.14 22.14
C GLY A 1026 -37.36 -16.40 20.75
N GLY A 1027 -38.05 -15.40 20.19
CA GLY A 1027 -38.48 -15.39 18.80
C GLY A 1027 -39.65 -16.33 18.44
N GLY A 1028 -40.07 -16.27 17.18
CA GLY A 1028 -41.00 -17.23 16.56
C GLY A 1028 -42.46 -17.25 17.03
N ASP A 1029 -42.87 -16.51 18.07
CA ASP A 1029 -44.25 -16.56 18.60
C ASP A 1029 -45.29 -15.72 17.83
N GLY A 1030 -44.83 -14.85 16.91
CA GLY A 1030 -45.67 -13.96 16.11
C GLY A 1030 -46.35 -12.82 16.87
N SER A 1031 -45.96 -12.55 18.12
CA SER A 1031 -46.53 -11.46 18.94
C SER A 1031 -45.86 -10.09 18.74
N GLY A 1032 -44.74 -10.03 18.00
CA GLY A 1032 -44.07 -8.79 17.61
C GLY A 1032 -43.42 -8.02 18.76
N LYS A 1033 -42.92 -8.72 19.78
CA LYS A 1033 -42.27 -8.12 20.97
C LYS A 1033 -40.79 -8.50 21.00
N THR A 1034 -39.95 -7.62 21.56
CA THR A 1034 -38.54 -7.89 21.82
C THR A 1034 -38.34 -8.77 23.06
N MET A 1035 -37.19 -9.45 23.10
CA MET A 1035 -36.70 -10.20 24.26
C MET A 1035 -35.71 -9.32 25.01
N GLU A 1036 -36.16 -8.63 26.06
CA GLU A 1036 -35.24 -7.95 26.99
C GLU A 1036 -34.40 -8.96 27.78
N TRP A 1037 -33.28 -8.52 28.36
CA TRP A 1037 -32.28 -9.37 29.03
C TRP A 1037 -32.87 -10.45 29.97
N THR A 1038 -32.86 -11.72 29.53
CA THR A 1038 -33.26 -12.92 30.29
C THR A 1038 -32.10 -13.88 30.53
N GLU A 1039 -32.24 -14.72 31.56
CA GLU A 1039 -31.27 -15.76 31.92
C GLU A 1039 -31.63 -17.08 31.23
N GLU A 1040 -30.74 -17.56 30.37
CA GLU A 1040 -30.93 -18.78 29.59
C GLU A 1040 -30.00 -19.91 30.07
N LEU A 1041 -30.47 -21.15 29.94
CA LEU A 1041 -29.82 -22.35 30.48
C LEU A 1041 -29.88 -23.51 29.48
N ALA A 1042 -28.77 -23.78 28.79
CA ALA A 1042 -28.62 -24.89 27.85
C ALA A 1042 -28.05 -26.14 28.54
N ASP A 1043 -28.56 -27.34 28.20
CA ASP A 1043 -28.03 -28.61 28.71
C ASP A 1043 -26.78 -29.04 27.92
N VAL A 1044 -25.67 -29.21 28.63
CA VAL A 1044 -24.38 -29.68 28.08
C VAL A 1044 -23.93 -31.01 28.69
N SER A 1045 -24.75 -31.64 29.53
CA SER A 1045 -24.42 -32.86 30.29
C SER A 1045 -24.02 -34.04 29.42
N SER A 1046 -24.58 -34.13 28.19
CA SER A 1046 -24.28 -35.19 27.21
C SER A 1046 -22.84 -35.21 26.68
N VAL A 1047 -22.05 -34.18 26.97
CA VAL A 1047 -20.67 -34.00 26.50
C VAL A 1047 -19.70 -33.56 27.60
N ALA A 1048 -20.10 -33.65 28.88
CA ALA A 1048 -19.21 -33.45 30.02
C ALA A 1048 -17.95 -34.34 29.91
N GLY A 1049 -16.78 -33.78 30.24
CA GLY A 1049 -15.46 -34.41 30.11
C GLY A 1049 -14.83 -34.37 28.70
N LYS A 1050 -15.62 -34.10 27.64
CA LYS A 1050 -15.14 -34.05 26.24
C LYS A 1050 -14.57 -32.68 25.86
N THR A 1051 -13.66 -32.67 24.89
CA THR A 1051 -13.31 -31.48 24.11
C THR A 1051 -14.30 -31.31 22.97
N VAL A 1052 -14.87 -30.11 22.84
CA VAL A 1052 -15.93 -29.77 21.87
C VAL A 1052 -15.64 -28.41 21.22
N LEU A 1053 -16.25 -28.13 20.08
CA LEU A 1053 -16.56 -26.76 19.68
C LEU A 1053 -17.89 -26.38 20.35
N LEU A 1054 -17.94 -25.25 21.04
CA LEU A 1054 -19.15 -24.67 21.62
C LEU A 1054 -19.27 -23.25 21.11
N GLY A 1055 -20.44 -22.85 20.62
CA GLY A 1055 -20.60 -21.52 20.02
C GLY A 1055 -22.02 -21.00 19.99
N PHE A 1056 -22.14 -19.69 20.12
CA PHE A 1056 -23.38 -18.95 19.84
C PHE A 1056 -23.46 -18.70 18.33
N PHE A 1057 -24.67 -18.79 17.80
CA PHE A 1057 -24.92 -18.48 16.40
C PHE A 1057 -26.30 -17.90 16.19
N SER A 1058 -26.51 -17.28 15.03
CA SER A 1058 -27.85 -17.03 14.53
C SER A 1058 -27.96 -17.20 13.02
N ALA A 1059 -29.20 -17.29 12.58
CA ALA A 1059 -29.64 -17.56 11.22
C ALA A 1059 -31.11 -17.15 11.11
N ASN A 1060 -31.47 -16.49 10.02
CA ASN A 1060 -32.87 -16.22 9.67
C ASN A 1060 -33.56 -17.55 9.26
N GLY A 1061 -34.48 -18.00 10.10
CA GLY A 1061 -35.23 -19.25 9.98
C GLY A 1061 -36.70 -19.06 9.61
N ASN A 1062 -37.21 -17.82 9.58
CA ASN A 1062 -38.60 -17.55 9.18
C ASN A 1062 -38.85 -17.74 7.66
N GLY A 1063 -37.80 -17.74 6.84
CA GLY A 1063 -37.84 -17.98 5.40
C GLY A 1063 -37.95 -16.74 4.50
N TYR A 1064 -37.79 -15.52 5.06
CA TYR A 1064 -37.94 -14.25 4.33
C TYR A 1064 -36.77 -13.29 4.62
N ASP A 1065 -36.20 -12.71 3.57
CA ASP A 1065 -35.04 -11.81 3.61
C ASP A 1065 -35.38 -10.35 4.01
N ASP A 1066 -36.37 -10.12 4.88
CA ASP A 1066 -37.12 -8.86 4.94
C ASP A 1066 -36.93 -7.99 6.20
N HIS A 1067 -36.08 -8.38 7.15
CA HIS A 1067 -35.94 -7.70 8.45
C HIS A 1067 -34.53 -7.80 9.07
N GLU A 1068 -34.24 -6.90 10.01
CA GLU A 1068 -33.02 -6.87 10.84
C GLU A 1068 -33.29 -7.37 12.27
N THR A 1069 -32.29 -7.99 12.91
CA THR A 1069 -32.37 -8.42 14.31
C THR A 1069 -30.99 -8.45 14.99
N ASP A 1070 -30.88 -7.81 16.14
CA ASP A 1070 -29.74 -7.85 17.05
C ASP A 1070 -29.93 -8.91 18.13
N ILE A 1071 -28.97 -9.83 18.26
CA ILE A 1071 -28.85 -10.77 19.38
C ILE A 1071 -27.63 -10.40 20.23
N LEU A 1072 -27.84 -10.21 21.52
CA LEU A 1072 -26.80 -9.88 22.50
C LEU A 1072 -26.67 -11.03 23.51
N VAL A 1073 -25.44 -11.43 23.87
CA VAL A 1073 -25.13 -12.52 24.81
C VAL A 1073 -24.06 -12.10 25.82
N ASP A 1074 -24.32 -12.29 27.11
CA ASP A 1074 -23.61 -11.68 28.24
C ASP A 1074 -23.50 -12.68 29.42
N ASP A 1075 -22.57 -12.49 30.36
CA ASP A 1075 -22.43 -13.31 31.60
C ASP A 1075 -22.51 -14.85 31.36
N VAL A 1076 -21.69 -15.34 30.41
CA VAL A 1076 -21.59 -16.78 30.09
C VAL A 1076 -20.89 -17.52 31.24
N SER A 1077 -21.37 -18.70 31.64
CA SER A 1077 -20.84 -19.48 32.78
C SER A 1077 -21.21 -20.97 32.70
N LEU A 1078 -20.37 -21.85 33.24
CA LEU A 1078 -20.66 -23.30 33.36
C LEU A 1078 -21.16 -23.66 34.76
N LEU A 1079 -22.28 -24.40 34.83
CA LEU A 1079 -22.92 -24.84 36.08
C LEU A 1079 -22.95 -26.37 36.21
N ASP A 1080 -22.93 -26.84 37.45
CA ASP A 1080 -23.20 -28.24 37.79
C ASP A 1080 -24.71 -28.57 37.82
N LYS A 1081 -25.02 -29.85 38.06
CA LYS A 1081 -26.40 -30.38 38.16
C LYS A 1081 -27.25 -29.70 39.25
N ASP A 1082 -26.60 -29.16 40.28
CA ASP A 1082 -27.22 -28.50 41.44
C ASP A 1082 -27.27 -26.96 41.23
N ARG A 1083 -26.93 -26.51 40.01
CA ARG A 1083 -26.86 -25.11 39.53
C ARG A 1083 -25.78 -24.24 40.20
N SER A 1084 -24.73 -24.85 40.75
CA SER A 1084 -23.57 -24.13 41.27
C SER A 1084 -22.54 -23.86 40.15
N PRO A 1085 -21.92 -22.67 40.06
CA PRO A 1085 -20.86 -22.41 39.08
C PRO A 1085 -19.62 -23.28 39.29
N ILE A 1086 -19.12 -23.90 38.22
CA ILE A 1086 -17.95 -24.78 38.24
C ILE A 1086 -16.67 -23.96 38.10
N SER A 1087 -16.19 -23.42 39.22
CA SER A 1087 -14.99 -22.59 39.25
C SER A 1087 -13.70 -23.41 39.41
N ALA A 1088 -12.71 -23.17 38.54
CA ALA A 1088 -11.30 -23.44 38.80
C ALA A 1088 -10.60 -22.11 39.14
N PRO A 1089 -9.96 -21.94 40.32
CA PRO A 1089 -9.52 -20.64 40.79
C PRO A 1089 -8.08 -20.29 40.37
N ALA A 1090 -7.89 -19.06 39.89
CA ALA A 1090 -6.69 -18.28 40.15
C ALA A 1090 -7.04 -17.21 41.20
N THR A 1091 -6.17 -16.98 42.18
CA THR A 1091 -6.50 -16.14 43.35
C THR A 1091 -6.60 -14.66 43.00
N LEU A 1092 -7.80 -14.08 43.16
CA LEU A 1092 -7.92 -12.66 43.47
C LEU A 1092 -7.23 -12.38 44.82
N PRO A 1093 -6.44 -11.30 44.96
CA PRO A 1093 -6.11 -10.78 46.28
C PRO A 1093 -7.39 -10.29 46.98
N GLU A 1094 -7.45 -10.39 48.31
CA GLU A 1094 -8.62 -9.94 49.07
C GLU A 1094 -8.92 -8.44 48.87
N PRO A 1095 -10.20 -8.02 48.92
CA PRO A 1095 -10.61 -6.68 48.50
C PRO A 1095 -10.08 -5.58 49.42
N LEU A 1096 -9.52 -4.53 48.82
CA LEU A 1096 -9.27 -3.24 49.50
C LEU A 1096 -10.60 -2.58 49.87
N ALA A 1097 -11.09 -2.92 51.07
CA ALA A 1097 -12.42 -2.53 51.52
C ALA A 1097 -12.55 -1.03 51.86
N GLY A 1098 -13.57 -0.39 51.27
CA GLY A 1098 -14.28 0.77 51.83
C GLY A 1098 -13.64 2.16 51.71
N ASP A 1099 -12.36 2.33 52.02
CA ASP A 1099 -11.86 3.61 52.52
C ASP A 1099 -11.30 4.59 51.45
N ALA A 1100 -11.14 4.18 50.19
CA ALA A 1100 -10.69 5.09 49.13
C ALA A 1100 -11.83 5.96 48.57
N ARG A 1101 -12.96 5.33 48.23
CA ARG A 1101 -14.12 5.98 47.59
C ARG A 1101 -14.75 7.07 48.46
N ALA A 1102 -14.94 6.78 49.75
CA ALA A 1102 -15.50 7.71 50.72
C ALA A 1102 -14.69 9.02 50.86
N ARG A 1103 -13.37 8.97 50.64
CA ARG A 1103 -12.48 10.14 50.71
C ARG A 1103 -12.54 11.02 49.45
N ALA A 1104 -12.81 10.43 48.28
CA ALA A 1104 -13.04 11.17 47.04
C ALA A 1104 -14.40 11.90 47.06
N GLU A 1105 -15.44 11.23 47.55
CA GLU A 1105 -16.80 11.77 47.65
C GLU A 1105 -16.87 12.99 48.60
N ASP A 1106 -16.17 12.97 49.76
CA ASP A 1106 -16.05 14.14 50.65
C ASP A 1106 -15.25 15.32 50.03
N ALA A 1107 -14.24 15.05 49.20
CA ALA A 1107 -13.49 16.10 48.51
C ALA A 1107 -14.36 16.84 47.47
N ILE A 1108 -15.21 16.10 46.74
CA ILE A 1108 -16.17 16.64 45.76
C ILE A 1108 -17.26 17.47 46.45
N LEU A 1109 -17.79 17.01 47.59
CA LEU A 1109 -18.79 17.75 48.36
C LEU A 1109 -18.29 19.11 48.88
N ARG A 1110 -16.97 19.27 49.04
CA ARG A 1110 -16.35 20.55 49.43
C ARG A 1110 -16.03 21.47 48.25
N LEU A 1111 -16.30 21.10 46.99
CA LEU A 1111 -15.94 21.88 45.79
C LEU A 1111 -16.97 22.94 45.37
N ALA A 1112 -18.20 22.90 45.91
CA ALA A 1112 -19.28 23.86 45.60
C ALA A 1112 -19.12 25.25 46.26
N GLY A 1113 -18.03 25.97 45.93
CA GLY A 1113 -17.71 27.33 46.40
C GLY A 1113 -17.76 28.41 45.28
N PRO A 1114 -17.74 29.72 45.64
CA PRO A 1114 -18.27 30.76 44.75
C PRO A 1114 -17.29 31.56 43.86
N ASP A 1115 -15.98 31.33 43.88
CA ASP A 1115 -15.00 32.09 43.06
C ASP A 1115 -14.46 31.27 41.87
N ARG A 1116 -14.17 31.92 40.73
CA ARG A 1116 -14.18 31.29 39.39
C ARG A 1116 -13.11 31.78 38.34
N LYS A 1117 -11.82 32.13 38.70
CA LYS A 1117 -10.56 32.19 37.80
C LYS A 1117 -9.22 31.25 37.91
N GLY A 1118 -8.79 30.47 38.99
CA GLY A 1118 -8.14 29.04 39.06
C GLY A 1118 -8.85 27.55 39.43
N ALA A 1119 -9.87 26.59 38.93
CA ALA A 1119 -11.06 26.20 37.89
C ALA A 1119 -12.08 27.14 36.92
N THR A 1120 -11.98 27.96 35.73
CA THR A 1120 -11.11 28.95 34.82
C THR A 1120 -9.90 28.66 33.86
N GLU A 1121 -8.75 29.31 34.05
CA GLU A 1121 -7.53 29.25 33.20
C GLU A 1121 -6.76 27.89 33.10
N GLU A 1122 -5.84 27.62 34.03
CA GLU A 1122 -4.65 26.75 33.91
C GLU A 1122 -4.87 25.25 33.65
N LEU A 1123 -6.08 24.66 33.73
CA LEU A 1123 -6.31 23.30 33.20
C LEU A 1123 -6.38 23.32 31.68
N LEU A 1124 -6.75 24.46 31.09
CA LEU A 1124 -6.54 24.72 29.66
C LEU A 1124 -5.05 24.92 29.32
N ARG A 1125 -4.19 25.08 30.35
CA ARG A 1125 -2.72 25.14 30.21
C ARG A 1125 -2.04 23.80 30.47
N ILE A 1126 -2.74 22.84 31.10
CA ILE A 1126 -2.35 21.43 31.18
C ILE A 1126 -3.05 20.72 30.00
N GLY A 1127 -2.43 20.76 28.82
CA GLY A 1127 -2.99 20.23 27.57
C GLY A 1127 -3.19 18.70 27.60
N ALA A 1128 -4.29 18.26 28.23
CA ALA A 1128 -4.60 16.88 28.63
C ALA A 1128 -3.57 16.28 29.64
N PRO A 1129 -3.76 15.04 30.16
CA PRO A 1129 -5.00 14.28 30.40
C PRO A 1129 -5.16 13.85 31.89
N ALA A 1130 -6.35 13.97 32.47
CA ALA A 1130 -6.51 14.13 33.93
C ALA A 1130 -6.54 12.89 34.85
N LEU A 1131 -6.49 11.66 34.32
CA LEU A 1131 -6.06 10.47 35.06
C LEU A 1131 -5.40 9.55 34.03
N SER A 1132 -4.22 9.90 33.51
CA SER A 1132 -2.89 10.15 34.14
C SER A 1132 -2.64 11.12 35.33
N ILE A 1133 -3.38 12.21 35.59
CA ILE A 1133 -3.06 13.16 36.70
C ILE A 1133 -3.32 12.63 38.15
N VAL A 1134 -3.50 11.30 38.34
CA VAL A 1134 -3.41 10.65 39.68
C VAL A 1134 -2.21 9.70 39.83
N GLU A 1135 -1.52 9.34 38.74
CA GLU A 1135 -0.13 8.87 38.86
C GLU A 1135 0.79 10.03 39.32
N ALA A 1136 0.39 11.27 39.04
CA ALA A 1136 1.09 12.50 39.43
C ALA A 1136 0.60 13.18 40.72
N SER A 1137 -0.26 12.55 41.54
CA SER A 1137 -0.74 13.16 42.81
C SER A 1137 -0.80 12.24 44.03
N SER A 1138 -0.17 11.06 43.96
CA SER A 1138 -0.03 10.10 45.07
C SER A 1138 1.41 9.94 45.60
N MET A 1139 2.40 10.65 45.03
CA MET A 1139 3.82 10.59 45.44
C MET A 1139 4.47 11.97 45.72
N GLY A 1140 3.69 12.99 46.13
CA GLY A 1140 4.23 14.31 46.52
C GLY A 1140 3.24 15.15 47.35
N GLU A 1141 3.74 15.92 48.33
CA GLU A 1141 2.95 16.40 49.49
C GLU A 1141 2.63 17.92 49.55
N ASP A 1142 2.58 18.66 48.43
CA ASP A 1142 2.37 20.14 48.47
C ASP A 1142 0.88 20.58 48.43
N PRO A 1143 0.37 21.33 49.44
CA PRO A 1143 -1.01 21.85 49.45
C PRO A 1143 -1.34 22.90 48.37
N ALA A 1144 -0.37 23.63 47.81
CA ALA A 1144 -0.60 24.78 46.93
C ALA A 1144 -1.32 24.41 45.62
N ILE A 1145 -1.09 23.18 45.13
CA ILE A 1145 -1.59 22.70 43.83
C ILE A 1145 -3.13 22.60 43.81
N ARG A 1146 -3.77 22.30 44.94
CA ARG A 1146 -5.24 22.12 45.01
C ARG A 1146 -6.07 23.40 44.87
N ILE A 1147 -5.47 24.58 45.07
CA ILE A 1147 -6.19 25.86 44.96
C ILE A 1147 -6.36 26.24 43.48
N ARG A 1148 -5.31 26.04 42.68
CA ARG A 1148 -5.26 26.21 41.21
C ARG A 1148 -6.11 25.17 40.44
N ALA A 1149 -7.16 24.62 41.07
CA ALA A 1149 -8.15 23.74 40.46
C ALA A 1149 -9.62 24.02 40.90
N ARG A 1150 -9.97 25.22 41.44
CA ARG A 1150 -11.37 25.63 41.82
C ARG A 1150 -12.00 26.92 41.22
N GLU A 1151 -11.16 27.78 40.72
CA GLU A 1151 -11.26 28.97 39.84
C GLU A 1151 -10.81 29.01 38.17
N VAL A 1152 -9.82 28.49 37.17
CA VAL A 1152 -9.17 27.17 36.34
C VAL A 1152 -9.79 26.24 35.09
N LEU A 1153 -10.98 25.75 34.55
CA LEU A 1153 -12.49 25.34 34.63
C LEU A 1153 -13.89 26.13 34.35
N ALA A 1154 -14.46 27.17 35.05
CA ALA A 1154 -15.82 27.78 35.05
C ALA A 1154 -15.98 29.27 34.59
N ALA A 1155 -15.04 29.79 33.82
CA ALA A 1155 -15.23 30.85 32.82
C ALA A 1155 -14.99 30.30 31.40
N LEU A 1156 -14.81 28.98 31.25
CA LEU A 1156 -15.45 28.21 30.17
C LEU A 1156 -16.97 28.40 30.19
N GLN A 1157 -17.56 28.77 31.34
CA GLN A 1157 -18.96 29.22 31.43
C GLN A 1157 -19.15 30.71 31.06
N ASP A 1158 -18.09 31.52 30.96
CA ASP A 1158 -18.16 32.86 30.35
C ASP A 1158 -18.12 32.74 28.81
N LEU A 1159 -17.36 31.78 28.26
CA LEU A 1159 -17.27 31.53 26.81
C LEU A 1159 -18.62 31.06 26.21
N ASP A 1160 -19.35 30.24 26.97
CA ASP A 1160 -20.72 29.78 26.66
C ASP A 1160 -21.74 30.95 26.61
N TYR A 1161 -21.48 32.01 27.39
CA TYR A 1161 -22.30 33.22 27.42
C TYR A 1161 -22.05 34.15 26.22
N GLU A 1162 -20.83 34.18 25.65
CA GLU A 1162 -20.56 34.96 24.44
C GLU A 1162 -21.13 34.29 23.17
N LEU A 1163 -21.08 32.96 23.08
CA LEU A 1163 -21.68 32.20 21.98
C LEU A 1163 -23.21 32.40 21.91
N THR A 1164 -23.91 32.34 23.06
CA THR A 1164 -25.36 32.53 23.14
C THR A 1164 -25.85 33.99 22.97
N GLN A 1165 -24.95 34.98 22.86
CA GLN A 1165 -25.30 36.33 22.39
C GLN A 1165 -25.30 36.43 20.87
N LYS A 1166 -24.39 35.73 20.18
CA LYS A 1166 -24.25 35.82 18.72
C LYS A 1166 -25.49 35.28 17.99
N GLU A 1167 -26.05 34.18 18.49
CA GLU A 1167 -27.32 33.60 18.01
C GLU A 1167 -28.53 34.57 18.17
N ARG A 1168 -28.45 35.57 19.07
CA ARG A 1168 -29.51 36.57 19.25
C ARG A 1168 -29.41 37.73 18.26
N GLU A 1169 -28.23 38.02 17.73
CA GLU A 1169 -28.07 39.03 16.67
C GLU A 1169 -28.61 38.49 15.34
N GLU A 1170 -28.33 37.22 15.01
CA GLU A 1170 -28.83 36.57 13.79
C GLU A 1170 -30.36 36.40 13.80
N ASN A 1171 -30.96 36.07 14.96
CA ASN A 1171 -32.42 36.09 15.11
C ASN A 1171 -33.03 37.50 15.09
N GLY A 1172 -32.24 38.56 15.31
CA GLY A 1172 -32.65 39.97 15.21
C GLY A 1172 -32.71 40.52 13.77
N ALA A 1173 -32.15 39.82 12.79
CA ALA A 1173 -32.10 40.26 11.39
C ALA A 1173 -33.43 40.07 10.62
N ARG A 1174 -34.33 39.20 11.11
CA ARG A 1174 -35.62 38.88 10.45
C ARG A 1174 -36.66 40.01 10.43
N ASP A 1175 -36.42 41.13 11.11
CA ASP A 1175 -37.43 42.18 11.37
C ASP A 1175 -37.09 43.57 10.79
N ARG A 1176 -35.98 43.71 10.05
CA ARG A 1176 -35.58 44.99 9.39
C ARG A 1176 -35.03 44.74 7.98
N GLY A 1177 -35.95 44.55 7.04
CA GLY A 1177 -35.62 44.13 5.68
C GLY A 1177 -34.88 45.16 4.82
N ARG A 1178 -34.07 44.63 3.89
CA ARG A 1178 -33.62 45.28 2.67
C ARG A 1178 -33.29 44.22 1.61
#